data_AF-A0A3D1YLS2-F1
#
_entry.id   AF-A0A3D1YLS2-F1
#
_cell.length_a   1.000
_cell.length_b   1.000
_cell.length_c   1.000
_cell.angle_alpha   90.00
_cell.angle_beta   90.00
_cell.angle_gamma   90.00
#
_symmetry.space_group_name_H-M   'P 1'
#
loop_
_entity.id
_entity.type
_entity.pdbx_description
1 polymer ?
#
loop_
_entity_poly.entity_id
_entity_poly.type
_entity_poly.pdbx_seq_one_letter_code
_entity_poly.pdbx_strand_id
1 'polypeptide(L)'
;GRGYLFKGVDFPDVVVPTVDGLMLNLADAIGMQVTGGSMSIRTTGQYFLRAAGASVREMLVKTASKAWGVPESEIRTAKSMLHHDSSGRSTPYSEFAAAAAEMTPSSTPKLKKTSQFTVMGQSKPRHDVPSKVDGTAMFAMDVKHPGMVYAAVKRTPVAGGTLRRVDDSAARAMKGVIDVVKVGPSSAAGLVGSYSAGDTIAVVADSYWRAEKALAALKLEWNTEGKERVSSESIFEQFDRDITAGIDRANDVAMGDATAAFDSAATVLTADYRVPYLAHTCMEPPNATAEVSADRAEIWVGCQNPLGFRQHLAASLGLDVEQVTLHNYFMGGGFGRKSNADYALQAAMIARQVGRPVQMVYSRAEDIKQDFYRPAVQSRFKAGLDADGKLVAWQNTYVDKHEPVEAPLIPYAVAAQDIGHVASPTHVPFGAWRSVDHSQHGFFTESFVDEAAHAAGKDPYEFRAEMLKDKPRLLAVLNRVAKEADWGRPMEEGRGRGISLQESFGSIVGQVVEVTVSAGKTWVDRVVAVIDAGYAVSPDGTKAQIESGIIYGLSAAMYGEITIEDGAVAQSSFADYDTIRMHDSPVIETHIINSGAEMGGAGEPGTPGVAPALANAIFDATGKRVRTLPVIKADLRSDAEASPAVAALGA
;
A
#
# COMPACT_ATOMS: atom_id res chain seq x y z
N GLY A 1 -2.75 -15.15 13.50
CA GLY A 1 -3.18 -15.34 14.89
C GLY A 1 -2.08 -14.94 15.87
N ARG A 2 -1.09 -15.81 16.08
CA ARG A 2 -0.02 -15.61 17.09
C ARG A 2 0.81 -14.33 16.88
N GLY A 3 1.26 -14.07 15.65
CA GLY A 3 1.96 -12.82 15.33
C GLY A 3 1.11 -11.54 15.41
N TYR A 4 -0.21 -11.68 15.61
CA TYR A 4 -1.15 -10.55 15.75
C TYR A 4 -1.49 -10.27 17.23
N LEU A 5 -1.69 -11.31 18.05
CA LEU A 5 -2.04 -11.16 19.48
C LEU A 5 -0.87 -11.36 20.46
N PHE A 6 0.21 -12.01 20.03
CA PHE A 6 1.34 -12.44 20.87
C PHE A 6 2.69 -12.21 20.19
N LYS A 7 2.83 -11.11 19.45
CA LYS A 7 4.11 -10.71 18.84
C LYS A 7 5.18 -10.64 19.95
N GLY A 8 6.20 -11.50 19.87
CA GLY A 8 7.31 -11.55 20.84
C GLY A 8 7.19 -12.60 21.96
N VAL A 9 6.19 -13.49 21.95
CA VAL A 9 6.08 -14.59 22.93
C VAL A 9 6.52 -15.91 22.29
N ASP A 10 7.64 -16.46 22.77
CA ASP A 10 8.06 -17.82 22.45
C ASP A 10 7.31 -18.83 23.32
N PHE A 11 6.79 -19.87 22.67
CA PHE A 11 6.10 -20.95 23.36
C PHE A 11 6.87 -22.25 23.14
N PRO A 12 6.95 -23.12 24.17
CA PRO A 12 7.56 -24.43 24.01
C PRO A 12 6.90 -25.22 22.88
N ASP A 13 7.70 -25.92 22.07
CA ASP A 13 7.25 -26.69 20.88
C ASP A 13 6.08 -27.65 21.15
N VAL A 14 5.98 -28.16 22.38
CA VAL A 14 4.91 -29.08 22.81
C VAL A 14 3.54 -28.40 22.91
N VAL A 15 3.48 -27.08 23.11
CA VAL A 15 2.25 -26.31 23.36
C VAL A 15 1.80 -25.52 22.13
N VAL A 16 2.71 -25.27 21.17
CA VAL A 16 2.44 -24.62 19.88
C VAL A 16 1.22 -25.20 19.13
N PRO A 17 1.05 -26.54 19.03
CA PRO A 17 -0.05 -27.11 18.25
C PRO A 17 -1.44 -26.79 18.84
N THR A 18 -1.55 -26.70 20.16
CA THR A 18 -2.79 -26.37 20.89
C THR A 18 -3.13 -24.88 20.78
N VAL A 19 -2.11 -24.02 20.85
CA VAL A 19 -2.28 -22.56 20.69
C VAL A 19 -2.69 -22.22 19.25
N ASP A 20 -2.10 -22.89 18.26
CA ASP A 20 -2.48 -22.69 16.86
C ASP A 20 -3.92 -23.16 16.57
N GLY A 21 -4.37 -24.27 17.17
CA GLY A 21 -5.76 -24.73 17.12
C GLY A 21 -6.77 -23.75 17.71
N LEU A 22 -6.45 -23.15 18.87
CA LEU A 22 -7.27 -22.10 19.49
C LEU A 22 -7.36 -20.84 18.61
N MET A 23 -6.24 -20.45 17.99
CA MET A 23 -6.17 -19.29 17.11
C MET A 23 -6.89 -19.49 15.77
N LEU A 24 -6.95 -20.73 15.27
CA LEU A 24 -7.76 -21.10 14.11
C LEU A 24 -9.25 -20.86 14.37
N ASN A 25 -9.76 -21.33 15.51
CA ASN A 25 -11.16 -21.13 15.91
C ASN A 25 -11.49 -19.65 16.17
N LEU A 26 -10.56 -18.89 16.76
CA LEU A 26 -10.75 -17.45 16.97
C LEU A 26 -10.77 -16.67 15.64
N ALA A 27 -9.90 -17.01 14.69
CA ALA A 27 -9.88 -16.36 13.38
C ALA A 27 -11.13 -16.68 12.56
N ASP A 28 -11.64 -17.92 12.65
CA ASP A 28 -12.90 -18.34 12.04
C ASP A 28 -14.09 -17.57 12.65
N ALA A 29 -14.11 -17.42 13.98
CA ALA A 29 -15.12 -16.63 14.68
C ALA A 29 -15.09 -15.12 14.36
N ILE A 30 -13.93 -14.58 13.96
CA ILE A 30 -13.77 -13.15 13.60
C ILE A 30 -14.25 -12.88 12.16
N GLY A 31 -14.38 -13.88 11.29
CA GLY A 31 -14.91 -13.71 9.94
C GLY A 31 -14.13 -12.68 9.10
N MET A 32 -12.79 -12.71 9.15
CA MET A 32 -11.95 -11.70 8.51
C MET A 32 -11.58 -12.07 7.07
N GLN A 33 -11.95 -11.20 6.11
CA GLN A 33 -11.51 -11.30 4.70
C GLN A 33 -11.04 -9.93 4.22
N VAL A 34 -9.73 -9.69 4.33
CA VAL A 34 -9.11 -8.39 4.02
C VAL A 34 -7.86 -8.59 3.17
N THR A 35 -7.66 -7.71 2.17
CA THR A 35 -6.41 -7.60 1.41
C THR A 35 -5.72 -6.27 1.72
N GLY A 36 -4.64 -6.33 2.51
CA GLY A 36 -3.81 -5.20 2.92
C GLY A 36 -2.63 -5.65 3.81
N GLY A 37 -1.66 -4.76 4.07
CA GLY A 37 -0.49 -5.04 4.92
C GLY A 37 0.37 -6.23 4.46
N SER A 38 0.25 -6.58 3.16
CA SER A 38 0.84 -7.74 2.51
C SER A 38 0.63 -9.06 3.29
N MET A 39 -0.55 -9.24 3.89
CA MET A 39 -0.84 -10.34 4.82
C MET A 39 -1.27 -11.65 4.16
N SER A 40 -1.91 -11.62 2.98
CA SER A 40 -2.66 -12.78 2.44
C SER A 40 -1.81 -14.05 2.33
N ILE A 41 -0.58 -13.94 1.84
CA ILE A 41 0.33 -15.09 1.68
C ILE A 41 0.99 -15.47 3.00
N ARG A 42 1.63 -14.52 3.69
CA ARG A 42 2.37 -14.77 4.93
C ARG A 42 1.51 -15.14 6.14
N THR A 43 0.20 -14.90 6.07
CA THR A 43 -0.75 -15.31 7.12
C THR A 43 -1.71 -16.39 6.65
N THR A 44 -2.81 -16.03 5.98
CA THR A 44 -3.86 -16.95 5.52
C THR A 44 -3.26 -18.09 4.68
N GLY A 45 -2.42 -17.77 3.71
CA GLY A 45 -1.73 -18.77 2.89
C GLY A 45 -0.88 -19.73 3.73
N GLN A 46 0.02 -19.18 4.54
CA GLN A 46 1.03 -19.95 5.27
C GLN A 46 0.46 -20.78 6.42
N TYR A 47 -0.40 -20.20 7.27
CA TYR A 47 -0.86 -20.83 8.50
C TYR A 47 -2.23 -21.51 8.37
N PHE A 48 -3.09 -21.03 7.47
CA PHE A 48 -4.47 -21.53 7.36
C PHE A 48 -4.65 -22.46 6.16
N LEU A 49 -4.37 -22.00 4.94
CA LEU A 49 -4.62 -22.77 3.73
C LEU A 49 -3.71 -24.00 3.62
N ARG A 50 -2.45 -23.91 4.05
CA ARG A 50 -1.55 -25.07 4.10
C ARG A 50 -2.00 -26.12 5.11
N ALA A 51 -2.46 -25.69 6.29
CA ALA A 51 -3.01 -26.59 7.30
C ALA A 51 -4.28 -27.26 6.78
N ALA A 52 -5.26 -26.48 6.30
CA ALA A 52 -6.50 -27.00 5.73
C ALA A 52 -6.23 -28.04 4.61
N GLY A 53 -5.35 -27.72 3.66
CA GLY A 53 -4.99 -28.66 2.59
C GLY A 53 -4.27 -29.93 3.08
N ALA A 54 -3.48 -29.84 4.15
CA ALA A 54 -2.82 -31.00 4.75
C ALA A 54 -3.81 -31.87 5.53
N SER A 55 -4.74 -31.29 6.29
CA SER A 55 -5.79 -32.02 7.00
C SER A 55 -6.72 -32.75 6.03
N VAL A 56 -7.12 -32.11 4.93
CA VAL A 56 -7.91 -32.76 3.86
C VAL A 56 -7.16 -33.94 3.26
N ARG A 57 -5.86 -33.81 3.02
CA ARG A 57 -5.03 -34.93 2.53
C ARG A 57 -5.01 -36.10 3.51
N GLU A 58 -4.86 -35.84 4.81
CA GLU A 58 -4.88 -36.88 5.85
C GLU A 58 -6.24 -37.60 5.90
N MET A 59 -7.35 -36.86 5.86
CA MET A 59 -8.70 -37.45 5.83
C MET A 59 -8.92 -38.33 4.59
N LEU A 60 -8.46 -37.89 3.42
CA LEU A 60 -8.51 -38.67 2.17
C LEU A 60 -7.67 -39.95 2.27
N VAL A 61 -6.44 -39.87 2.79
CA VAL A 61 -5.55 -41.03 3.00
C VAL A 61 -6.16 -42.02 3.97
N LYS A 62 -6.71 -41.55 5.10
CA LYS A 62 -7.35 -42.40 6.10
C LYS A 62 -8.60 -43.10 5.57
N THR A 63 -9.41 -42.38 4.79
CA THR A 63 -10.60 -42.96 4.15
C THR A 63 -10.20 -44.04 3.13
N ALA A 64 -9.20 -43.76 2.29
CA ALA A 64 -8.67 -44.72 1.33
C ALA A 64 -8.03 -45.93 2.02
N SER A 65 -7.29 -45.72 3.11
CA SER A 65 -6.70 -46.80 3.93
C SER A 65 -7.77 -47.75 4.43
N LYS A 66 -8.86 -47.22 5.00
CA LYS A 66 -10.00 -48.02 5.46
C LYS A 66 -10.67 -48.77 4.30
N ALA A 67 -10.89 -48.11 3.17
CA ALA A 67 -11.54 -48.71 2.01
C ALA A 67 -10.68 -49.79 1.33
N TRP A 68 -9.36 -49.58 1.28
CA TRP A 68 -8.44 -50.49 0.61
C TRP A 68 -7.91 -51.62 1.51
N GLY A 69 -8.03 -51.47 2.83
CA GLY A 69 -7.52 -52.42 3.81
C GLY A 69 -5.99 -52.41 3.93
N VAL A 70 -5.36 -51.24 3.75
CA VAL A 70 -3.89 -51.08 3.73
C VAL A 70 -3.44 -49.96 4.67
N PRO A 71 -2.23 -49.98 5.24
CA PRO A 71 -1.74 -48.92 6.12
C PRO A 71 -1.70 -47.54 5.44
N GLU A 72 -2.03 -46.46 6.17
CA GLU A 72 -1.95 -45.07 5.67
C GLU A 72 -0.56 -44.73 5.12
N SER A 73 0.51 -45.28 5.72
CA SER A 73 1.89 -45.08 5.30
C SER A 73 2.21 -45.65 3.91
N GLU A 74 1.40 -46.56 3.39
CA GLU A 74 1.57 -47.14 2.06
C GLU A 74 0.79 -46.36 0.98
N ILE A 75 -0.01 -45.37 1.38
CA ILE A 75 -0.81 -44.56 0.46
C ILE A 75 -0.09 -43.23 0.18
N ARG A 76 0.33 -43.05 -1.07
CA ARG A 76 0.87 -41.77 -1.55
C ARG A 76 -0.19 -40.93 -2.24
N THR A 77 0.04 -39.62 -2.25
CA THR A 77 -0.85 -38.67 -2.93
C THR A 77 -0.09 -37.86 -3.98
N ALA A 78 -0.66 -37.73 -5.17
CA ALA A 78 -0.08 -36.93 -6.25
C ALA A 78 -1.17 -36.49 -7.24
N LYS A 79 -1.11 -35.23 -7.72
CA LYS A 79 -1.99 -34.72 -8.79
C LYS A 79 -3.48 -35.05 -8.59
N SER A 80 -4.00 -34.82 -7.38
CA SER A 80 -5.39 -35.12 -7.00
C SER A 80 -5.78 -36.60 -7.01
N MET A 81 -4.79 -37.49 -6.90
CA MET A 81 -4.95 -38.94 -6.84
C MET A 81 -4.35 -39.52 -5.55
N LEU A 82 -4.94 -40.61 -5.08
CA LEU A 82 -4.40 -41.53 -4.08
C LEU A 82 -3.82 -42.74 -4.80
N HIS A 83 -2.69 -43.25 -4.34
CA HIS A 83 -2.06 -44.44 -4.92
C HIS A 83 -1.55 -45.38 -3.83
N HIS A 84 -1.69 -46.68 -4.07
CA HIS A 84 -1.12 -47.73 -3.24
C HIS A 84 -0.25 -48.64 -4.12
N ASP A 85 1.06 -48.36 -4.12
CA ASP A 85 2.02 -48.89 -5.10
C ASP A 85 2.12 -50.42 -5.07
N SER A 86 2.12 -51.03 -3.88
CA SER A 86 2.19 -52.49 -3.69
C SER A 86 1.07 -53.24 -4.41
N SER A 87 -0.11 -52.63 -4.54
CA SER A 87 -1.27 -53.22 -5.23
C SER A 87 -1.52 -52.67 -6.64
N GLY A 88 -0.82 -51.61 -7.04
CA GLY A 88 -1.11 -50.85 -8.26
C GLY A 88 -2.41 -50.03 -8.23
N ARG A 89 -3.16 -49.97 -7.11
CA ARG A 89 -4.39 -49.19 -7.00
C ARG A 89 -4.10 -47.69 -7.11
N SER A 90 -4.98 -47.00 -7.84
CA SER A 90 -4.91 -45.54 -8.03
C SER A 90 -6.31 -44.99 -8.27
N THR A 91 -6.75 -44.04 -7.45
CA THR A 91 -8.09 -43.44 -7.55
C THR A 91 -8.06 -41.93 -7.34
N PRO A 92 -8.98 -41.16 -7.94
CA PRO A 92 -9.07 -39.72 -7.70
C PRO A 92 -9.57 -39.43 -6.28
N TYR A 93 -9.19 -38.27 -5.74
CA TYR A 93 -9.70 -37.82 -4.43
C TYR A 93 -11.23 -37.79 -4.35
N SER A 94 -11.90 -37.53 -5.48
CA SER A 94 -13.36 -37.48 -5.56
C SER A 94 -14.04 -38.78 -5.12
N GLU A 95 -13.38 -39.93 -5.26
CA GLU A 95 -13.92 -41.22 -4.81
C GLU A 95 -14.14 -41.26 -3.29
N PHE A 96 -13.28 -40.59 -2.53
CA PHE A 96 -13.32 -40.59 -1.06
C PHE A 96 -13.75 -39.25 -0.46
N ALA A 97 -14.05 -38.24 -1.28
CA ALA A 97 -14.31 -36.88 -0.82
C ALA A 97 -15.51 -36.80 0.13
N ALA A 98 -16.64 -37.45 -0.19
CA ALA A 98 -17.83 -37.44 0.64
C ALA A 98 -17.58 -38.10 2.01
N ALA A 99 -16.93 -39.27 2.02
CA ALA A 99 -16.60 -39.96 3.27
C ALA A 99 -15.55 -39.21 4.10
N ALA A 100 -14.59 -38.54 3.46
CA ALA A 100 -13.62 -37.69 4.14
C ALA A 100 -14.28 -36.43 4.74
N ALA A 101 -15.36 -35.91 4.15
CA ALA A 101 -16.07 -34.73 4.66
C ALA A 101 -16.81 -34.97 5.98
N GLU A 102 -17.15 -36.23 6.30
CA GLU A 102 -17.75 -36.62 7.58
C GLU A 102 -16.74 -36.67 8.74
N MET A 103 -15.45 -36.48 8.45
CA MET A 103 -14.38 -36.53 9.44
C MET A 103 -14.08 -35.15 10.02
N THR A 104 -13.71 -35.10 11.30
CA THR A 104 -13.13 -33.90 11.90
C THR A 104 -11.70 -33.69 11.38
N PRO A 105 -11.38 -32.54 10.75
CA PRO A 105 -10.03 -32.26 10.30
C PRO A 105 -9.04 -32.17 11.47
N SER A 106 -7.81 -32.65 11.27
CA SER A 106 -6.72 -32.42 12.22
C SER A 106 -6.45 -30.92 12.36
N SER A 107 -6.31 -30.44 13.61
CA SER A 107 -5.85 -29.07 13.89
C SER A 107 -4.34 -28.92 13.76
N THR A 108 -3.60 -30.04 13.68
CA THR A 108 -2.13 -30.08 13.68
C THR A 108 -1.62 -31.04 12.59
N PRO A 109 -2.02 -30.87 11.33
CA PRO A 109 -1.68 -31.81 10.26
C PRO A 109 -0.19 -31.72 9.88
N LYS A 110 0.35 -32.80 9.33
CA LYS A 110 1.73 -32.81 8.84
C LYS A 110 1.87 -32.01 7.55
N LEU A 111 2.55 -30.87 7.61
CA LEU A 111 2.79 -30.03 6.44
C LEU A 111 3.88 -30.63 5.52
N LYS A 112 3.75 -30.37 4.21
CA LYS A 112 4.82 -30.62 3.24
C LYS A 112 6.00 -29.69 3.50
N LYS A 113 7.23 -30.22 3.41
CA LYS A 113 8.47 -29.44 3.36
C LYS A 113 8.60 -28.72 2.01
N THR A 114 9.37 -27.64 1.96
CA THR A 114 9.61 -26.87 0.74
C THR A 114 10.14 -27.73 -0.41
N SER A 115 11.01 -28.70 -0.13
CA SER A 115 11.52 -29.65 -1.12
C SER A 115 10.46 -30.59 -1.72
N GLN A 116 9.26 -30.65 -1.13
CA GLN A 116 8.14 -31.47 -1.60
C GLN A 116 7.10 -30.64 -2.37
N PHE A 117 7.34 -29.34 -2.56
CA PHE A 117 6.42 -28.48 -3.31
C PHE A 117 6.56 -28.74 -4.81
N THR A 118 5.40 -28.90 -5.46
CA THR A 118 5.30 -29.10 -6.93
C THR A 118 4.55 -27.95 -7.61
N VAL A 119 3.99 -27.03 -6.82
CA VAL A 119 3.19 -25.88 -7.29
C VAL A 119 3.79 -24.59 -6.77
N MET A 120 3.98 -24.46 -5.45
CA MET A 120 4.68 -23.30 -4.88
C MET A 120 6.14 -23.27 -5.34
N GLY A 121 6.68 -22.07 -5.57
CA GLY A 121 8.01 -21.85 -6.14
C GLY A 121 8.06 -21.98 -7.67
N GLN A 122 6.91 -22.09 -8.34
CA GLN A 122 6.82 -22.19 -9.80
C GLN A 122 6.02 -21.00 -10.36
N SER A 123 6.39 -20.54 -11.54
CA SER A 123 5.65 -19.52 -12.29
C SER A 123 4.51 -20.18 -13.08
N LYS A 124 3.35 -20.35 -12.44
CA LYS A 124 2.16 -20.92 -13.09
C LYS A 124 1.35 -19.81 -13.77
N PRO A 125 0.76 -20.07 -14.96
CA PRO A 125 -0.15 -19.13 -15.60
C PRO A 125 -1.32 -18.76 -14.68
N ARG A 126 -1.65 -17.48 -14.66
CA ARG A 126 -2.75 -16.92 -13.87
C ARG A 126 -4.09 -17.19 -14.53
N HIS A 127 -5.01 -17.82 -13.79
CA HIS A 127 -6.34 -18.15 -14.30
C HIS A 127 -7.23 -16.92 -14.56
N ASP A 128 -6.92 -15.78 -13.95
CA ASP A 128 -7.65 -14.52 -14.11
C ASP A 128 -7.18 -13.67 -15.30
N VAL A 129 -6.09 -14.06 -15.98
CA VAL A 129 -5.55 -13.28 -17.12
C VAL A 129 -6.40 -13.40 -18.38
N PRO A 130 -6.84 -14.59 -18.83
CA PRO A 130 -7.58 -14.71 -20.08
C PRO A 130 -8.80 -13.78 -20.17
N SER A 131 -9.64 -13.77 -19.13
CA SER A 131 -10.85 -12.92 -19.11
C SER A 131 -10.55 -11.42 -19.05
N LYS A 132 -9.40 -11.03 -18.50
CA LYS A 132 -8.96 -9.62 -18.50
C LYS A 132 -8.47 -9.16 -19.86
N VAL A 133 -7.91 -10.08 -20.65
CA VAL A 133 -7.35 -9.77 -21.98
C VAL A 133 -8.45 -9.75 -23.04
N ASP A 134 -9.44 -10.64 -22.96
CA ASP A 134 -10.55 -10.70 -23.93
C ASP A 134 -11.75 -9.80 -23.58
N GLY A 135 -11.71 -9.10 -22.44
CA GLY A 135 -12.74 -8.17 -22.00
C GLY A 135 -13.97 -8.83 -21.37
N THR A 136 -13.93 -10.13 -21.07
CA THR A 136 -15.04 -10.84 -20.40
C THR A 136 -15.00 -10.75 -18.87
N ALA A 137 -13.88 -10.26 -18.30
CA ALA A 137 -13.76 -10.01 -16.87
C ALA A 137 -14.73 -8.90 -16.44
N MET A 138 -15.62 -9.22 -15.49
CA MET A 138 -16.57 -8.25 -14.94
C MET A 138 -15.92 -7.43 -13.82
N PHE A 139 -15.89 -6.11 -13.99
CA PHE A 139 -15.62 -5.13 -12.94
C PHE A 139 -16.94 -4.61 -12.35
N ALA A 140 -16.86 -3.95 -11.19
CA ALA A 140 -18.05 -3.38 -10.54
C ALA A 140 -18.79 -2.37 -11.43
N MET A 141 -18.03 -1.62 -12.25
CA MET A 141 -18.59 -0.65 -13.19
C MET A 141 -19.40 -1.29 -14.33
N ASP A 142 -19.13 -2.55 -14.66
CA ASP A 142 -19.80 -3.28 -15.76
C ASP A 142 -21.20 -3.78 -15.39
N VAL A 143 -21.54 -3.76 -14.09
CA VAL A 143 -22.82 -4.25 -13.57
C VAL A 143 -23.98 -3.54 -14.26
N LYS A 144 -24.92 -4.35 -14.78
CA LYS A 144 -26.22 -3.89 -15.28
C LYS A 144 -27.30 -4.58 -14.47
N HIS A 145 -28.21 -3.80 -13.91
CA HIS A 145 -29.34 -4.30 -13.15
C HIS A 145 -30.67 -3.82 -13.76
N PRO A 146 -31.73 -4.65 -13.82
CA PRO A 146 -33.04 -4.21 -14.28
C PRO A 146 -33.53 -2.96 -13.53
N GLY A 147 -34.04 -1.98 -14.28
CA GLY A 147 -34.58 -0.73 -13.73
C GLY A 147 -33.54 0.25 -13.15
N MET A 148 -32.24 -0.08 -13.27
CA MET A 148 -31.13 0.69 -12.72
C MET A 148 -31.04 2.10 -13.29
N VAL A 149 -30.67 3.05 -12.43
CA VAL A 149 -30.40 4.45 -12.76
C VAL A 149 -28.99 4.82 -12.31
N TYR A 150 -28.53 6.01 -12.68
CA TYR A 150 -27.15 6.45 -12.46
C TYR A 150 -27.11 7.65 -11.53
N ALA A 151 -26.13 7.65 -10.62
CA ALA A 151 -25.86 8.79 -9.75
C ALA A 151 -24.47 9.38 -10.01
N ALA A 152 -24.42 10.69 -10.22
CA ALA A 152 -23.21 11.49 -10.15
C ALA A 152 -23.23 12.27 -8.83
N VAL A 153 -22.08 12.38 -8.17
CA VAL A 153 -21.98 12.91 -6.80
C VAL A 153 -20.98 14.04 -6.68
N LYS A 154 -21.22 14.93 -5.72
CA LYS A 154 -20.28 15.97 -5.30
C LYS A 154 -20.31 16.08 -3.77
N ARG A 155 -19.17 15.85 -3.14
CA ARG A 155 -18.95 16.01 -1.71
C ARG A 155 -18.46 17.42 -1.41
N THR A 156 -18.59 17.81 -0.14
CA THR A 156 -18.06 19.07 0.35
C THR A 156 -16.56 19.19 0.02
N PRO A 157 -16.11 20.29 -0.65
CA PRO A 157 -14.72 20.42 -1.10
C PRO A 157 -13.69 20.47 0.03
N VAL A 158 -14.07 21.06 1.17
CA VAL A 158 -13.22 21.20 2.36
C VAL A 158 -13.59 20.12 3.36
N ALA A 159 -12.63 19.28 3.74
CA ALA A 159 -12.86 18.18 4.66
C ALA A 159 -13.32 18.66 6.06
N GLY A 160 -14.38 18.02 6.55
CA GLY A 160 -15.09 18.42 7.76
C GLY A 160 -15.96 19.68 7.61
N GLY A 161 -16.17 20.17 6.39
CA GLY A 161 -17.22 21.15 6.10
C GLY A 161 -18.59 20.49 5.90
N THR A 162 -19.63 21.31 5.73
CA THR A 162 -21.03 20.87 5.56
C THR A 162 -21.73 21.61 4.41
N LEU A 163 -22.84 21.04 3.93
CA LEU A 163 -23.68 21.65 2.90
C LEU A 163 -24.64 22.67 3.51
N ARG A 164 -24.38 23.96 3.28
CA ARG A 164 -25.21 25.05 3.82
C ARG A 164 -26.49 25.25 3.01
N ARG A 165 -26.39 25.32 1.68
CA ARG A 165 -27.53 25.58 0.80
C ARG A 165 -27.38 24.87 -0.55
N VAL A 166 -28.51 24.43 -1.08
CA VAL A 166 -28.64 23.90 -2.45
C VAL A 166 -29.78 24.63 -3.15
N ASP A 167 -29.52 25.14 -4.35
CA ASP A 167 -30.54 25.42 -5.37
C ASP A 167 -30.38 24.38 -6.49
N ASP A 168 -31.35 23.47 -6.56
CA ASP A 168 -31.40 22.35 -7.50
C ASP A 168 -32.46 22.54 -8.60
N SER A 169 -33.09 23.72 -8.68
CA SER A 169 -34.21 24.00 -9.58
C SER A 169 -33.86 23.76 -11.05
N ALA A 170 -32.70 24.25 -11.49
CA ALA A 170 -32.20 24.07 -12.84
C ALA A 170 -31.92 22.59 -13.17
N ALA A 171 -31.32 21.85 -12.22
CA ALA A 171 -31.02 20.43 -12.38
C ALA A 171 -32.31 19.60 -12.50
N ARG A 172 -33.30 19.83 -11.62
CA ARG A 172 -34.59 19.10 -11.65
C ARG A 172 -35.40 19.35 -12.92
N ALA A 173 -35.21 20.48 -13.58
CA ALA A 173 -35.86 20.79 -14.86
C ALA A 173 -35.22 20.07 -16.06
N MET A 174 -34.04 19.48 -15.92
CA MET A 174 -33.34 18.81 -17.02
C MET A 174 -33.97 17.45 -17.33
N LYS A 175 -34.13 17.16 -18.63
CA LYS A 175 -34.70 15.89 -19.09
C LYS A 175 -33.89 14.69 -18.60
N GLY A 176 -34.58 13.70 -18.04
CA GLY A 176 -33.99 12.44 -17.59
C GLY A 176 -33.45 12.49 -16.16
N VAL A 177 -33.45 13.65 -15.51
CA VAL A 177 -33.19 13.77 -14.07
C VAL A 177 -34.39 13.21 -13.32
N ILE A 178 -34.09 12.36 -12.34
CA ILE A 178 -35.05 11.64 -11.52
C ILE A 178 -35.14 12.30 -10.14
N ASP A 179 -33.98 12.54 -9.51
CA ASP A 179 -33.94 13.18 -8.20
C ASP A 179 -32.60 13.89 -7.95
N VAL A 180 -32.60 14.77 -6.96
CA VAL A 180 -31.42 15.38 -6.35
C VAL A 180 -31.44 15.02 -4.87
N VAL A 181 -30.47 14.22 -4.44
CA VAL A 181 -30.43 13.53 -3.15
C VAL A 181 -29.31 14.10 -2.29
N LYS A 182 -29.66 14.56 -1.08
CA LYS A 182 -28.69 14.93 -0.05
C LYS A 182 -28.34 13.70 0.77
N VAL A 183 -27.07 13.34 0.83
CA VAL A 183 -26.53 12.29 1.68
C VAL A 183 -25.73 12.96 2.79
N GLY A 184 -26.10 12.69 4.03
CA GLY A 184 -25.37 13.19 5.21
C GLY A 184 -23.97 12.59 5.33
N PRO A 185 -23.21 13.00 6.35
CA PRO A 185 -21.88 12.48 6.56
C PRO A 185 -21.95 10.99 6.93
N SER A 186 -20.90 10.26 6.59
CA SER A 186 -20.76 8.85 6.95
C SER A 186 -19.39 8.59 7.55
N SER A 187 -19.32 7.68 8.49
CA SER A 187 -18.08 7.25 9.08
C SER A 187 -18.17 5.79 9.43
N ALA A 188 -17.06 5.09 9.26
CA ALA A 188 -16.93 3.74 9.76
C ALA A 188 -15.58 3.61 10.46
N ALA A 189 -15.57 2.88 11.58
CA ALA A 189 -14.36 2.42 12.22
C ALA A 189 -14.14 0.95 11.87
N GLY A 190 -12.89 0.55 11.70
CA GLY A 190 -12.53 -0.82 11.40
C GLY A 190 -11.03 -1.06 11.53
N LEU A 191 -10.65 -2.34 11.62
CA LEU A 191 -9.26 -2.77 11.72
C LEU A 191 -8.39 -2.28 10.56
N VAL A 192 -9.02 -2.14 9.38
CA VAL A 192 -8.45 -1.56 8.18
C VAL A 192 -9.53 -0.68 7.55
N GLY A 193 -9.18 0.57 7.24
CA GLY A 193 -10.06 1.47 6.50
C GLY A 193 -11.10 2.21 7.35
N SER A 194 -10.67 2.76 8.48
CA SER A 194 -11.49 3.76 9.19
C SER A 194 -11.54 5.04 8.37
N TYR A 195 -12.70 5.67 8.28
CA TYR A 195 -12.87 6.90 7.52
C TYR A 195 -13.98 7.79 8.09
N SER A 196 -13.90 9.06 7.73
CA SER A 196 -14.99 10.02 7.85
C SER A 196 -15.15 10.73 6.51
N ALA A 197 -16.39 10.74 6.00
CA ALA A 197 -16.80 11.37 4.77
C ALA A 197 -17.86 12.43 5.07
N GLY A 198 -17.70 13.62 4.50
CA GLY A 198 -18.62 14.74 4.70
C GLY A 198 -19.90 14.65 3.85
N ASP A 199 -20.73 15.70 3.98
CA ASP A 199 -21.98 15.85 3.22
C ASP A 199 -21.74 15.72 1.72
N THR A 200 -22.68 15.03 1.07
CA THR A 200 -22.67 14.80 -0.38
C THR A 200 -24.01 15.19 -0.98
N ILE A 201 -23.97 15.84 -2.15
CA ILE A 201 -25.13 15.99 -3.03
C ILE A 201 -24.98 15.03 -4.23
N ALA A 202 -26.04 14.29 -4.54
CA ALA A 202 -26.11 13.40 -5.67
C ALA A 202 -27.20 13.86 -6.64
N VAL A 203 -26.94 13.76 -7.94
CA VAL A 203 -27.98 13.87 -8.96
C VAL A 203 -28.18 12.50 -9.59
N VAL A 204 -29.43 12.06 -9.62
CA VAL A 204 -29.83 10.74 -10.12
C VAL A 204 -30.56 10.92 -11.44
N ALA A 205 -30.17 10.16 -12.47
CA ALA A 205 -30.73 10.25 -13.81
C ALA A 205 -30.76 8.90 -14.53
N ASP A 206 -31.45 8.84 -15.66
CA ASP A 206 -31.51 7.65 -16.53
C ASP A 206 -30.20 7.36 -17.31
N SER A 207 -29.21 8.25 -17.25
CA SER A 207 -27.84 8.00 -17.70
C SER A 207 -26.83 8.79 -16.87
N TYR A 208 -25.62 8.26 -16.70
CA TYR A 208 -24.54 8.93 -15.95
C TYR A 208 -24.23 10.31 -16.53
N TRP A 209 -24.15 10.44 -17.85
CA TRP A 209 -23.89 11.73 -18.52
C TRP A 209 -24.92 12.81 -18.15
N ARG A 210 -26.21 12.45 -18.09
CA ARG A 210 -27.26 13.40 -17.69
C ARG A 210 -27.17 13.75 -16.22
N ALA A 211 -26.88 12.77 -15.35
CA ALA A 211 -26.64 13.00 -13.94
C ALA A 211 -25.48 13.99 -13.72
N GLU A 212 -24.35 13.79 -14.40
CA GLU A 212 -23.17 14.65 -14.31
C GLU A 212 -23.45 16.08 -14.83
N LYS A 213 -24.14 16.22 -15.97
CA LYS A 213 -24.52 17.54 -16.49
C LYS A 213 -25.48 18.28 -15.57
N ALA A 214 -26.43 17.58 -14.95
CA ALA A 214 -27.35 18.18 -14.00
C ALA A 214 -26.68 18.50 -12.65
N LEU A 215 -25.73 17.68 -12.20
CA LEU A 215 -24.90 17.97 -11.03
C LEU A 215 -24.12 19.29 -11.21
N ALA A 216 -23.58 19.53 -12.41
CA ALA A 216 -22.89 20.78 -12.74
C ALA A 216 -23.81 22.01 -12.77
N ALA A 217 -25.13 21.82 -12.87
CA ALA A 217 -26.12 22.91 -12.86
C ALA A 217 -26.58 23.32 -11.45
N LEU A 218 -26.18 22.56 -10.41
CA LEU A 218 -26.49 22.90 -9.02
C LEU A 218 -25.74 24.15 -8.57
N LYS A 219 -26.42 25.00 -7.80
CA LYS A 219 -25.76 26.08 -7.04
C LYS A 219 -25.64 25.64 -5.60
N LEU A 220 -24.41 25.51 -5.13
CA LEU A 220 -24.07 24.94 -3.83
C LEU A 220 -23.34 25.98 -2.99
N GLU A 221 -23.79 26.19 -1.77
CA GLU A 221 -23.07 26.94 -0.76
C GLU A 221 -22.61 25.96 0.33
N TRP A 222 -21.31 26.01 0.63
CA TRP A 222 -20.69 25.17 1.64
C TRP A 222 -20.34 25.99 2.88
N ASN A 223 -20.32 25.33 4.03
CA ASN A 223 -19.67 25.85 5.23
C ASN A 223 -18.33 25.11 5.40
N THR A 224 -17.24 25.86 5.41
CA THR A 224 -15.86 25.37 5.45
C THR A 224 -15.28 25.32 6.86
N GLU A 225 -16.02 25.77 7.88
CA GLU A 225 -15.58 25.82 9.27
C GLU A 225 -14.27 26.61 9.47
N GLY A 226 -14.05 27.67 8.67
CA GLY A 226 -12.85 28.54 8.74
C GLY A 226 -11.58 27.96 8.11
N LYS A 227 -11.65 26.73 7.57
CA LYS A 227 -10.51 26.03 6.97
C LYS A 227 -10.16 26.52 5.57
N GLU A 228 -10.96 27.42 4.99
CA GLU A 228 -10.66 28.07 3.70
C GLU A 228 -9.37 28.89 3.70
N ARG A 229 -8.72 29.05 4.86
CA ARG A 229 -7.42 29.72 5.01
C ARG A 229 -6.22 28.76 4.99
N VAL A 230 -6.46 27.45 4.98
CA VAL A 230 -5.39 26.44 5.04
C VAL A 230 -4.86 26.19 3.63
N SER A 231 -3.54 26.23 3.50
CA SER A 231 -2.79 25.85 2.30
C SER A 231 -1.71 24.80 2.62
N SER A 232 -1.19 24.12 1.61
CA SER A 232 -0.02 23.23 1.79
C SER A 232 1.16 23.96 2.44
N GLU A 233 1.39 25.22 2.09
CA GLU A 233 2.44 26.05 2.70
C GLU A 233 2.21 26.22 4.21
N SER A 234 1.01 26.64 4.62
CA SER A 234 0.66 26.80 6.04
C SER A 234 0.74 25.50 6.84
N ILE A 235 0.49 24.35 6.20
CA ILE A 235 0.62 23.02 6.80
C ILE A 235 2.10 22.70 7.07
N PHE A 236 2.99 22.91 6.09
CA PHE A 236 4.42 22.67 6.32
C PHE A 236 5.05 23.67 7.29
N GLU A 237 4.56 24.90 7.36
CA GLU A 237 4.92 25.84 8.42
C GLU A 237 4.47 25.33 9.80
N GLN A 238 3.29 24.71 9.90
CA GLN A 238 2.84 24.06 11.13
C GLN A 238 3.75 22.90 11.52
N PHE A 239 4.09 22.02 10.57
CA PHE A 239 4.98 20.89 10.82
C PHE A 239 6.34 21.35 11.35
N ASP A 240 6.92 22.39 10.75
CA ASP A 240 8.19 22.95 11.19
C ASP A 240 8.12 23.53 12.62
N ARG A 241 7.06 24.29 12.93
CA ARG A 241 6.84 24.83 14.28
C ARG A 241 6.71 23.70 15.31
N ASP A 242 5.90 22.69 15.02
CA ASP A 242 5.58 21.63 15.98
C ASP A 242 6.79 20.70 16.23
N ILE A 243 7.56 20.37 15.18
CA ILE A 243 8.86 19.66 15.31
C ILE A 243 9.85 20.50 16.13
N THR A 244 9.93 21.80 15.87
CA THR A 244 10.87 22.69 16.58
C THR A 244 10.50 22.86 18.05
N ALA A 245 9.21 22.94 18.36
CA ALA A 245 8.72 23.07 19.72
C ALA A 245 8.89 21.78 20.53
N GLY A 246 8.76 20.61 19.88
CA GLY A 246 8.96 19.31 20.52
C GLY A 246 7.99 19.03 21.68
N ILE A 247 6.85 19.72 21.73
CA ILE A 247 5.85 19.59 22.80
C ILE A 247 5.30 18.17 22.76
N ASP A 248 5.31 17.50 23.90
CA ASP A 248 4.84 16.12 24.08
C ASP A 248 5.44 15.12 23.07
N ARG A 249 6.68 15.38 22.60
CA ARG A 249 7.39 14.47 21.71
C ARG A 249 7.46 13.07 22.35
N ALA A 250 6.96 12.08 21.62
CA ALA A 250 7.01 10.69 22.01
C ALA A 250 8.14 9.96 21.27
N ASN A 251 8.73 8.95 21.92
CA ASN A 251 9.83 8.17 21.35
C ASN A 251 9.33 6.85 20.78
N ASP A 252 9.79 6.54 19.57
CA ASP A 252 9.74 5.21 18.97
C ASP A 252 10.96 4.39 19.38
N VAL A 253 12.12 5.03 19.47
CA VAL A 253 13.38 4.45 19.93
C VAL A 253 14.11 5.49 20.78
N ALA A 254 14.58 5.06 21.95
CA ALA A 254 15.58 5.77 22.73
C ALA A 254 16.63 4.73 23.19
N MET A 255 17.82 4.79 22.59
CA MET A 255 18.89 3.83 22.83
C MET A 255 20.23 4.56 22.96
N GLY A 256 21.04 4.18 23.94
CA GLY A 256 22.31 4.86 24.22
C GLY A 256 22.14 6.28 24.76
N ASP A 257 23.24 7.01 24.90
CA ASP A 257 23.24 8.43 25.26
C ASP A 257 23.46 9.28 24.00
N ALA A 258 22.37 9.68 23.36
CA ALA A 258 22.42 10.48 22.14
C ALA A 258 23.07 11.85 22.37
N THR A 259 22.87 12.47 23.54
CA THR A 259 23.46 13.78 23.86
C THR A 259 24.98 13.68 23.89
N ALA A 260 25.52 12.75 24.68
CA ALA A 260 26.97 12.54 24.76
C ALA A 260 27.56 12.12 23.41
N ALA A 261 26.86 11.28 22.64
CA ALA A 261 27.31 10.85 21.32
C ALA A 261 27.40 12.03 20.33
N PHE A 262 26.43 12.95 20.33
CA PHE A 262 26.50 14.18 19.52
C PHE A 262 27.57 15.16 19.99
N ASP A 263 27.75 15.32 21.30
CA ASP A 263 28.77 16.23 21.86
C ASP A 263 30.20 15.76 21.52
N SER A 264 30.38 14.45 21.37
CA SER A 264 31.66 13.82 20.99
C SER A 264 31.88 13.64 19.48
N ALA A 265 30.85 13.89 18.66
CA ALA A 265 30.93 13.68 17.22
C ALA A 265 31.88 14.69 16.56
N ALA A 266 32.73 14.22 15.64
CA ALA A 266 33.62 15.06 14.85
C ALA A 266 32.84 15.85 13.78
N THR A 267 31.81 15.22 13.20
CA THR A 267 30.92 15.85 12.21
C THR A 267 29.47 15.64 12.63
N VAL A 268 28.68 16.71 12.62
CA VAL A 268 27.24 16.67 12.86
C VAL A 268 26.50 17.15 11.62
N LEU A 269 25.57 16.33 11.13
CA LEU A 269 24.71 16.62 10.00
C LEU A 269 23.30 16.90 10.47
N THR A 270 22.60 17.80 9.80
CA THR A 270 21.16 18.03 9.98
C THR A 270 20.48 18.20 8.64
N ALA A 271 19.26 17.68 8.51
CA ALA A 271 18.46 17.81 7.29
C ALA A 271 16.97 17.71 7.60
N ASP A 272 16.16 18.51 6.91
CA ASP A 272 14.71 18.38 6.90
C ASP A 272 14.28 17.72 5.59
N TYR A 273 13.45 16.68 5.68
CA TYR A 273 12.84 16.03 4.54
C TYR A 273 11.33 16.22 4.54
N ARG A 274 10.75 16.36 3.35
CA ARG A 274 9.31 16.57 3.16
C ARG A 274 8.77 15.70 2.02
N VAL A 275 7.58 15.15 2.22
CA VAL A 275 6.77 14.57 1.16
C VAL A 275 5.37 15.18 1.14
N PRO A 276 4.74 15.33 -0.03
CA PRO A 276 3.40 15.89 -0.13
C PRO A 276 2.32 14.84 0.11
N TYR A 277 1.08 15.31 0.17
CA TYR A 277 -0.08 14.43 0.07
C TYR A 277 -0.07 13.69 -1.26
N LEU A 278 -0.54 12.43 -1.28
CA LEU A 278 -0.72 11.67 -2.51
C LEU A 278 -2.12 11.08 -2.61
N ALA A 279 -2.70 11.17 -3.80
CA ALA A 279 -3.86 10.40 -4.20
C ALA A 279 -3.44 9.02 -4.72
N HIS A 280 -4.36 8.05 -4.65
CA HIS A 280 -4.17 6.69 -5.15
C HIS A 280 -4.33 6.59 -6.66
N THR A 281 -5.25 7.40 -7.22
CA THR A 281 -5.56 7.44 -8.65
C THR A 281 -5.80 6.05 -9.26
N CYS A 282 -6.69 5.25 -8.64
CA CYS A 282 -7.09 3.96 -9.20
C CYS A 282 -7.63 4.15 -10.63
N MET A 283 -7.24 3.30 -11.59
CA MET A 283 -7.67 3.48 -12.98
C MET A 283 -9.19 3.42 -13.13
N GLU A 284 -9.84 2.54 -12.36
CA GLU A 284 -11.30 2.55 -12.17
C GLU A 284 -11.66 3.41 -10.94
N PRO A 285 -12.28 4.59 -11.13
CA PRO A 285 -12.77 5.41 -10.02
C PRO A 285 -13.72 4.65 -9.08
N PRO A 286 -13.86 5.08 -7.82
CA PRO A 286 -14.86 4.54 -6.89
C PRO A 286 -16.25 4.49 -7.53
N ASN A 287 -16.85 3.30 -7.48
CA ASN A 287 -18.19 3.05 -7.99
C ASN A 287 -18.81 1.88 -7.24
N ALA A 288 -20.14 1.89 -7.15
CA ALA A 288 -20.91 0.78 -6.61
C ALA A 288 -22.33 0.82 -7.19
N THR A 289 -22.91 -0.37 -7.39
CA THR A 289 -24.33 -0.53 -7.66
C THR A 289 -25.02 -1.02 -6.39
N ALA A 290 -26.15 -0.43 -6.03
CA ALA A 290 -26.92 -0.83 -4.85
C ALA A 290 -28.41 -0.90 -5.16
N GLU A 291 -29.08 -1.92 -4.61
CA GLU A 291 -30.53 -2.01 -4.47
C GLU A 291 -30.85 -2.18 -2.99
N VAL A 292 -31.70 -1.31 -2.44
CA VAL A 292 -32.00 -1.29 -1.00
C VAL A 292 -33.50 -1.17 -0.78
N SER A 293 -34.07 -2.10 0.00
CA SER A 293 -35.44 -2.04 0.51
C SER A 293 -35.44 -1.80 2.03
N ALA A 294 -36.61 -1.92 2.67
CA ALA A 294 -36.71 -1.85 4.12
C ALA A 294 -36.09 -3.06 4.85
N ASP A 295 -35.97 -4.20 4.18
CA ASP A 295 -35.63 -5.50 4.76
C ASP A 295 -34.45 -6.20 4.07
N ARG A 296 -33.88 -5.62 3.01
CA ARG A 296 -32.71 -6.17 2.30
C ARG A 296 -31.85 -5.08 1.68
N ALA A 297 -30.57 -5.38 1.52
CA ALA A 297 -29.66 -4.60 0.69
C ALA A 297 -28.79 -5.53 -0.17
N GLU A 298 -28.71 -5.24 -1.46
CA GLU A 298 -27.85 -5.95 -2.40
C GLU A 298 -26.88 -4.95 -3.05
N ILE A 299 -25.58 -5.23 -2.94
CA ILE A 299 -24.52 -4.32 -3.36
C ILE A 299 -23.55 -5.07 -4.29
N TRP A 300 -23.28 -4.49 -5.47
CA TRP A 300 -22.24 -4.94 -6.39
C TRP A 300 -21.09 -3.95 -6.36
N VAL A 301 -19.90 -4.41 -5.98
CA VAL A 301 -18.76 -3.54 -5.67
C VAL A 301 -17.43 -4.25 -5.93
N GLY A 302 -16.36 -3.51 -6.18
CA GLY A 302 -14.99 -4.03 -6.22
C GLY A 302 -14.19 -3.48 -5.04
N CYS A 303 -14.03 -4.27 -3.97
CA CYS A 303 -13.43 -3.81 -2.72
C CYS A 303 -12.39 -4.77 -2.11
N GLN A 304 -11.49 -4.22 -1.28
CA GLN A 304 -10.42 -4.96 -0.60
C GLN A 304 -10.87 -5.67 0.69
N ASN A 305 -12.03 -5.28 1.23
CA ASN A 305 -12.56 -5.73 2.52
C ASN A 305 -14.07 -6.05 2.42
N PRO A 306 -14.47 -7.10 1.68
CA PRO A 306 -15.89 -7.39 1.42
C PRO A 306 -16.71 -7.65 2.69
N LEU A 307 -16.15 -8.34 3.67
CA LEU A 307 -16.88 -8.64 4.91
C LEU A 307 -17.03 -7.41 5.81
N GLY A 308 -16.00 -6.55 5.90
CA GLY A 308 -16.11 -5.28 6.59
C GLY A 308 -17.09 -4.32 5.92
N PHE A 309 -17.11 -4.27 4.58
CA PHE A 309 -18.10 -3.48 3.82
C PHE A 309 -19.51 -3.95 4.15
N ARG A 310 -19.75 -5.27 4.13
CA ARG A 310 -21.05 -5.86 4.47
C ARG A 310 -21.51 -5.46 5.88
N GLN A 311 -20.60 -5.48 6.86
CA GLN A 311 -20.87 -5.04 8.23
C GLN A 311 -21.19 -3.54 8.31
N HIS A 312 -20.39 -2.70 7.66
CA HIS A 312 -20.60 -1.24 7.64
C HIS A 312 -21.93 -0.86 6.97
N LEU A 313 -22.28 -1.55 5.87
CA LEU A 313 -23.55 -1.38 5.15
C LEU A 313 -24.73 -1.76 6.05
N ALA A 314 -24.67 -2.93 6.71
CA ALA A 314 -25.71 -3.40 7.62
C ALA A 314 -25.94 -2.38 8.76
N ALA A 315 -24.87 -1.96 9.43
CA ALA A 315 -24.94 -0.97 10.50
C ALA A 315 -25.51 0.37 10.04
N SER A 316 -25.08 0.88 8.88
CA SER A 316 -25.51 2.18 8.35
C SER A 316 -26.96 2.17 7.86
N LEU A 317 -27.45 1.03 7.39
CA LEU A 317 -28.82 0.88 6.90
C LEU A 317 -29.81 0.49 8.01
N GLY A 318 -29.31 0.07 9.18
CA GLY A 318 -30.14 -0.47 10.26
C GLY A 318 -30.67 -1.86 9.93
N LEU A 319 -29.86 -2.68 9.27
CA LEU A 319 -30.17 -4.06 8.87
C LEU A 319 -29.26 -5.04 9.62
N ASP A 320 -29.72 -6.29 9.73
CA ASP A 320 -28.84 -7.39 10.12
C ASP A 320 -27.87 -7.74 8.99
N VAL A 321 -26.69 -8.26 9.34
CA VAL A 321 -25.65 -8.62 8.36
C VAL A 321 -26.13 -9.64 7.33
N GLU A 322 -27.03 -10.55 7.71
CA GLU A 322 -27.62 -11.55 6.80
C GLU A 322 -28.66 -10.98 5.83
N GLN A 323 -29.14 -9.75 6.09
CA GLN A 323 -30.00 -9.02 5.15
C GLN A 323 -29.19 -8.23 4.11
N VAL A 324 -27.86 -8.26 4.19
CA VAL A 324 -26.97 -7.58 3.26
C VAL A 324 -26.22 -8.60 2.42
N THR A 325 -26.46 -8.58 1.11
CA THR A 325 -25.71 -9.38 0.13
C THR A 325 -24.71 -8.48 -0.58
N LEU A 326 -23.43 -8.89 -0.59
CA LEU A 326 -22.36 -8.18 -1.28
C LEU A 326 -21.74 -9.06 -2.35
N HIS A 327 -21.78 -8.60 -3.60
CA HIS A 327 -21.14 -9.22 -4.74
C HIS A 327 -19.82 -8.50 -5.02
N ASN A 328 -18.70 -9.17 -4.72
CA ASN A 328 -17.37 -8.60 -4.92
C ASN A 328 -16.83 -8.92 -6.32
N TYR A 329 -16.75 -7.91 -7.18
CA TYR A 329 -16.24 -8.01 -8.55
C TYR A 329 -14.74 -7.69 -8.62
N PHE A 330 -14.15 -7.85 -9.81
CA PHE A 330 -12.82 -7.28 -10.04
C PHE A 330 -12.85 -5.75 -9.83
N MET A 331 -11.70 -5.19 -9.44
CA MET A 331 -11.52 -3.75 -9.27
C MET A 331 -10.33 -3.28 -10.09
N GLY A 332 -10.46 -2.12 -10.73
CA GLY A 332 -9.42 -1.49 -11.56
C GLY A 332 -8.40 -0.71 -10.72
N GLY A 333 -7.79 -1.39 -9.74
CA GLY A 333 -6.90 -0.80 -8.74
C GLY A 333 -7.60 -0.55 -7.41
N GLY A 334 -6.81 -0.62 -6.33
CA GLY A 334 -7.29 -0.39 -4.97
C GLY A 334 -6.25 0.36 -4.15
N PHE A 335 -5.02 -0.16 -4.10
CA PHE A 335 -3.84 0.47 -3.49
C PHE A 335 -4.04 0.98 -2.04
N GLY A 336 -5.08 0.48 -1.36
CA GLY A 336 -5.53 0.92 -0.03
C GLY A 336 -6.80 1.77 -0.07
N ARG A 337 -7.04 2.58 -1.11
CA ARG A 337 -8.27 3.39 -1.30
C ARG A 337 -9.56 2.59 -1.21
N LYS A 338 -9.62 1.43 -1.87
CA LYS A 338 -10.82 0.58 -1.92
C LYS A 338 -10.95 -0.36 -0.71
N SER A 339 -10.23 -0.06 0.38
CA SER A 339 -10.47 -0.64 1.71
C SER A 339 -11.48 0.16 2.55
N ASN A 340 -11.78 1.40 2.17
CA ASN A 340 -12.81 2.24 2.78
C ASN A 340 -14.17 2.02 2.11
N ALA A 341 -15.22 1.79 2.89
CA ALA A 341 -16.58 1.51 2.40
C ALA A 341 -17.38 2.76 1.99
N ASP A 342 -16.79 3.95 2.01
CA ASP A 342 -17.49 5.24 1.89
C ASP A 342 -18.36 5.34 0.63
N TYR A 343 -17.83 4.90 -0.51
CA TYR A 343 -18.54 4.94 -1.80
C TYR A 343 -19.65 3.90 -1.92
N ALA A 344 -19.49 2.73 -1.27
CA ALA A 344 -20.54 1.71 -1.23
C ALA A 344 -21.71 2.13 -0.32
N LEU A 345 -21.40 2.73 0.84
CA LEU A 345 -22.41 3.31 1.72
C LEU A 345 -23.18 4.42 1.02
N GLN A 346 -22.47 5.33 0.34
CA GLN A 346 -23.09 6.43 -0.38
C GLN A 346 -24.04 5.93 -1.47
N ALA A 347 -23.64 4.93 -2.27
CA ALA A 347 -24.51 4.31 -3.25
C ALA A 347 -25.77 3.68 -2.62
N ALA A 348 -25.61 2.97 -1.49
CA ALA A 348 -26.72 2.34 -0.78
C ALA A 348 -27.71 3.37 -0.20
N MET A 349 -27.21 4.47 0.37
CA MET A 349 -28.04 5.57 0.88
C MET A 349 -28.83 6.25 -0.23
N ILE A 350 -28.19 6.50 -1.38
CA ILE A 350 -28.87 7.07 -2.56
C ILE A 350 -29.94 6.10 -3.07
N ALA A 351 -29.61 4.81 -3.22
CA ALA A 351 -30.55 3.79 -3.69
C ALA A 351 -31.78 3.67 -2.78
N ARG A 352 -31.59 3.68 -1.46
CA ARG A 352 -32.68 3.66 -0.48
C ARG A 352 -33.61 4.85 -0.63
N GLN A 353 -33.08 6.05 -0.84
CA GLN A 353 -33.88 7.26 -0.97
C GLN A 353 -34.63 7.32 -2.31
N VAL A 354 -34.01 6.88 -3.41
CA VAL A 354 -34.63 6.84 -4.74
C VAL A 354 -35.65 5.71 -4.87
N GLY A 355 -35.50 4.63 -4.09
CA GLY A 355 -36.36 3.44 -4.17
C GLY A 355 -36.16 2.63 -5.45
N ARG A 356 -34.96 2.68 -6.05
CA ARG A 356 -34.58 1.98 -7.29
C ARG A 356 -33.13 1.50 -7.20
N PRO A 357 -32.71 0.50 -7.99
CA PRO A 357 -31.30 0.19 -8.13
C PRO A 357 -30.52 1.39 -8.69
N VAL A 358 -29.41 1.77 -8.04
CA VAL A 358 -28.59 2.92 -8.43
C VAL A 358 -27.15 2.46 -8.62
N GLN A 359 -26.57 2.75 -9.79
CA GLN A 359 -25.12 2.72 -9.99
C GLN A 359 -24.56 4.12 -9.77
N MET A 360 -23.80 4.29 -8.70
CA MET A 360 -23.09 5.53 -8.39
C MET A 360 -21.67 5.44 -8.92
N VAL A 361 -21.21 6.49 -9.59
CA VAL A 361 -19.86 6.56 -10.16
C VAL A 361 -19.24 7.90 -9.78
N TYR A 362 -18.01 7.87 -9.27
CA TYR A 362 -17.21 9.08 -9.09
C TYR A 362 -16.65 9.51 -10.44
N SER A 363 -16.73 10.81 -10.73
CA SER A 363 -15.88 11.39 -11.78
C SER A 363 -14.41 11.30 -11.34
N ARG A 364 -13.46 11.39 -12.29
CA ARG A 364 -12.02 11.44 -11.94
C ARG A 364 -11.69 12.63 -11.02
N ALA A 365 -12.35 13.77 -11.23
CA ALA A 365 -12.17 14.94 -10.38
C ALA A 365 -12.68 14.70 -8.96
N GLU A 366 -13.82 14.03 -8.82
CA GLU A 366 -14.36 13.67 -7.50
C GLU A 366 -13.48 12.63 -6.79
N ASP A 367 -13.00 11.62 -7.53
CA ASP A 367 -12.04 10.62 -7.03
C ASP A 367 -10.78 11.25 -6.44
N ILE A 368 -10.14 12.17 -7.18
CA ILE A 368 -8.92 12.85 -6.71
C ILE A 368 -9.21 13.82 -5.57
N LYS A 369 -10.31 14.58 -5.62
CA LYS A 369 -10.64 15.61 -4.61
C LYS A 369 -11.22 15.05 -3.32
N GLN A 370 -11.72 13.82 -3.35
CA GLN A 370 -12.35 13.15 -2.21
C GLN A 370 -11.67 11.80 -1.93
N ASP A 371 -10.37 11.73 -2.23
CA ASP A 371 -9.54 10.61 -1.86
C ASP A 371 -9.34 10.60 -0.33
N PHE A 372 -8.73 9.53 0.16
CA PHE A 372 -8.10 9.48 1.46
C PHE A 372 -6.60 9.44 1.20
N TYR A 373 -5.88 10.48 1.59
CA TYR A 373 -4.55 10.73 1.04
C TYR A 373 -3.48 10.01 1.84
N ARG A 374 -2.40 9.59 1.17
CA ARG A 374 -1.12 9.45 1.89
C ARG A 374 -0.82 10.81 2.51
N PRO A 375 -0.53 10.91 3.81
CA PRO A 375 -0.35 12.21 4.45
C PRO A 375 0.89 12.92 3.90
N ALA A 376 0.85 14.26 3.86
CA ALA A 376 2.06 15.05 3.82
C ALA A 376 2.79 14.88 5.16
N VAL A 377 4.11 14.73 5.12
CA VAL A 377 4.94 14.49 6.31
C VAL A 377 6.24 15.28 6.19
N GLN A 378 6.67 15.86 7.31
CA GLN A 378 8.03 16.38 7.51
C GLN A 378 8.75 15.54 8.56
N SER A 379 10.05 15.32 8.36
CA SER A 379 10.94 14.74 9.38
C SER A 379 12.26 15.49 9.41
N ARG A 380 12.69 15.89 10.62
CA ARG A 380 13.98 16.53 10.89
C ARG A 380 14.97 15.49 11.39
N PHE A 381 16.12 15.39 10.74
CA PHE A 381 17.18 14.45 11.07
C PHE A 381 18.41 15.13 11.63
N LYS A 382 19.15 14.38 12.46
CA LYS A 382 20.49 14.71 12.93
C LYS A 382 21.34 13.43 12.98
N ALA A 383 22.56 13.48 12.46
CA ALA A 383 23.52 12.37 12.51
C ALA A 383 24.87 12.85 13.04
N GLY A 384 25.53 12.01 13.84
CA GLY A 384 26.86 12.26 14.38
C GLY A 384 27.84 11.23 13.84
N LEU A 385 28.93 11.70 13.23
CA LEU A 385 30.05 10.88 12.78
C LEU A 385 31.26 11.12 13.69
N ASP A 386 31.97 10.05 14.05
CA ASP A 386 33.26 10.18 14.74
C ASP A 386 34.39 10.56 13.75
N ALA A 387 35.63 10.67 14.26
CA ALA A 387 36.78 11.06 13.47
C ALA A 387 37.16 10.05 12.36
N ASP A 388 36.72 8.79 12.47
CA ASP A 388 36.93 7.73 11.47
C ASP A 388 35.75 7.63 10.50
N GLY A 389 34.79 8.57 10.57
CA GLY A 389 33.60 8.59 9.73
C GLY A 389 32.62 7.46 10.05
N LYS A 390 32.59 6.96 11.29
CA LYS A 390 31.58 5.98 11.74
C LYS A 390 30.36 6.72 12.28
N LEU A 391 29.17 6.23 11.93
CA LEU A 391 27.91 6.73 12.47
C LEU A 391 27.74 6.32 13.93
N VAL A 392 27.86 7.29 14.84
CA VAL A 392 27.80 7.07 16.29
C VAL A 392 26.48 7.52 16.91
N ALA A 393 25.79 8.49 16.29
CA ALA A 393 24.51 9.01 16.74
C ALA A 393 23.53 9.19 15.58
N TRP A 394 22.27 8.84 15.80
CA TRP A 394 21.15 9.08 14.89
C TRP A 394 19.96 9.63 15.66
N GLN A 395 19.37 10.70 15.16
CA GLN A 395 18.16 11.27 15.72
C GLN A 395 17.23 11.73 14.62
N ASN A 396 15.93 11.51 14.80
CA ASN A 396 14.93 12.20 14.00
C ASN A 396 13.63 12.46 14.77
N THR A 397 12.93 13.51 14.35
CA THR A 397 11.59 13.86 14.81
C THR A 397 10.69 14.13 13.61
N TYR A 398 9.58 13.40 13.51
CA TYR A 398 8.61 13.54 12.42
C TYR A 398 7.21 13.90 12.93
N VAL A 399 6.32 14.35 12.05
CA VAL A 399 4.92 14.65 12.40
C VAL A 399 4.02 13.43 12.24
N ASP A 400 3.07 13.28 13.16
CA ASP A 400 1.95 12.33 13.15
C ASP A 400 2.32 10.87 12.88
N LYS A 401 2.52 10.09 13.95
CA LYS A 401 2.74 8.65 13.85
C LYS A 401 1.51 7.90 13.38
N HIS A 402 1.68 7.11 12.31
CA HIS A 402 0.70 6.13 11.84
C HIS A 402 1.32 4.72 11.86
N GLU A 403 0.81 3.83 11.00
CA GLU A 403 1.21 2.42 10.92
C GLU A 403 1.90 2.12 9.57
N PRO A 404 2.73 1.06 9.49
CA PRO A 404 3.19 0.22 10.59
C PRO A 404 4.16 0.94 11.54
N VAL A 405 4.10 0.63 12.83
CA VAL A 405 4.99 1.20 13.86
C VAL A 405 6.49 1.02 13.57
N GLU A 406 6.88 0.03 12.76
CA GLU A 406 8.28 -0.19 12.38
C GLU A 406 8.80 0.73 11.26
N ALA A 407 7.92 1.45 10.55
CA ALA A 407 8.30 2.27 9.40
C ALA A 407 9.41 3.32 9.66
N PRO A 408 9.44 4.06 10.79
CA PRO A 408 10.50 5.04 11.06
C PRO A 408 11.82 4.42 11.53
N LEU A 409 11.88 3.10 11.78
CA LEU A 409 13.05 2.45 12.35
C LEU A 409 14.15 2.22 11.31
N ILE A 410 15.42 2.24 11.77
CA ILE A 410 16.57 2.01 10.89
C ILE A 410 17.16 0.60 11.08
N PRO A 411 17.60 -0.09 10.01
CA PRO A 411 18.22 -1.40 10.13
C PRO A 411 19.71 -1.31 10.51
N TYR A 412 20.29 -0.11 10.59
CA TYR A 412 21.72 0.10 10.76
C TYR A 412 22.17 0.07 12.22
N ALA A 413 23.33 -0.53 12.48
CA ALA A 413 23.94 -0.52 13.80
C ALA A 413 24.51 0.86 14.13
N VAL A 414 23.77 1.64 14.92
CA VAL A 414 24.17 2.94 15.47
C VAL A 414 24.07 2.88 16.99
N ALA A 415 25.13 3.28 17.69
CA ALA A 415 25.26 3.09 19.14
C ALA A 415 24.26 3.94 19.94
N ALA A 416 24.00 5.17 19.52
CA ALA A 416 22.99 6.04 20.11
C ALA A 416 21.90 6.41 19.10
N GLN A 417 20.64 6.18 19.46
CA GLN A 417 19.47 6.47 18.63
C GLN A 417 18.38 7.19 19.43
N ASP A 418 17.81 8.23 18.85
CA ASP A 418 16.64 8.95 19.36
C ASP A 418 15.66 9.23 18.22
N ILE A 419 14.72 8.31 18.02
CA ILE A 419 13.69 8.37 16.96
C ILE A 419 12.37 8.64 17.65
N GLY A 420 11.64 9.66 17.20
CA GLY A 420 10.37 10.02 17.78
C GLY A 420 9.52 10.90 16.90
N HIS A 421 8.38 11.31 17.43
CA HIS A 421 7.37 12.07 16.70
C HIS A 421 6.65 13.08 17.58
N VAL A 422 6.05 14.07 16.93
CA VAL A 422 5.15 15.07 17.52
C VAL A 422 3.80 15.01 16.80
N ALA A 423 2.74 15.43 17.49
CA ALA A 423 1.42 15.60 16.86
C ALA A 423 1.36 16.92 16.08
N SER A 424 0.82 16.89 14.86
CA SER A 424 0.57 18.07 14.05
C SER A 424 -0.63 17.86 13.09
N PRO A 425 -1.83 17.59 13.64
CA PRO A 425 -2.98 17.16 12.84
C PRO A 425 -3.43 18.22 11.83
N THR A 426 -3.89 17.75 10.67
CA THR A 426 -4.52 18.58 9.64
C THR A 426 -5.96 18.12 9.38
N HIS A 427 -6.76 18.93 8.69
CA HIS A 427 -8.13 18.54 8.33
C HIS A 427 -8.20 17.59 7.13
N VAL A 428 -7.08 17.32 6.46
CA VAL A 428 -7.03 16.49 5.25
C VAL A 428 -7.20 15.00 5.61
N PRO A 429 -8.11 14.26 4.98
CA PRO A 429 -8.36 12.86 5.33
C PRO A 429 -7.16 11.96 5.07
N PHE A 430 -6.78 11.17 6.08
CA PHE A 430 -5.75 10.12 5.96
C PHE A 430 -6.31 8.87 5.30
N GLY A 431 -5.52 8.27 4.40
CA GLY A 431 -5.77 6.97 3.81
C GLY A 431 -4.51 6.14 3.71
N ALA A 432 -4.63 4.84 3.98
CA ALA A 432 -3.55 3.91 3.71
C ALA A 432 -3.29 3.88 2.21
N TRP A 433 -2.15 4.41 1.80
CA TRP A 433 -1.62 4.33 0.43
C TRP A 433 -0.62 3.18 0.35
N ARG A 434 -0.34 2.61 -0.83
CA ARG A 434 0.51 1.40 -0.95
C ARG A 434 1.84 1.56 -0.19
N SER A 435 2.12 0.65 0.76
CA SER A 435 3.25 0.66 1.71
C SER A 435 3.13 1.60 2.92
N VAL A 436 2.03 2.34 3.03
CA VAL A 436 1.67 3.22 4.14
C VAL A 436 2.86 4.10 4.53
N ASP A 437 3.27 4.10 5.81
CA ASP A 437 4.34 4.94 6.31
C ASP A 437 5.73 4.55 5.78
N HIS A 438 5.95 3.31 5.35
CA HIS A 438 7.26 2.92 4.78
C HIS A 438 7.61 3.75 3.55
N SER A 439 6.62 4.20 2.75
CA SER A 439 6.89 5.00 1.56
C SER A 439 7.58 6.34 1.85
N GLN A 440 7.20 7.02 2.94
CA GLN A 440 7.80 8.31 3.32
C GLN A 440 9.08 8.11 4.13
N HIS A 441 9.08 7.19 5.11
CA HIS A 441 10.25 6.93 5.94
C HIS A 441 11.39 6.29 5.17
N GLY A 442 11.09 5.45 4.16
CA GLY A 442 12.10 4.91 3.27
C GLY A 442 12.88 6.00 2.56
N PHE A 443 12.18 7.00 1.99
CA PHE A 443 12.80 8.17 1.38
C PHE A 443 13.69 8.93 2.38
N PHE A 444 13.14 9.25 3.55
CA PHE A 444 13.85 10.03 4.56
C PHE A 444 15.13 9.35 5.06
N THR A 445 15.00 8.11 5.52
CA THR A 445 16.09 7.37 6.15
C THR A 445 17.19 7.06 5.15
N GLU A 446 16.86 6.50 3.98
CA GLU A 446 17.89 6.06 3.03
C GLU A 446 18.57 7.23 2.30
N SER A 447 17.89 8.36 2.12
CA SER A 447 18.56 9.57 1.64
C SER A 447 19.49 10.16 2.70
N PHE A 448 19.09 10.20 3.98
CA PHE A 448 19.95 10.75 5.03
C PHE A 448 21.15 9.85 5.38
N VAL A 449 20.99 8.52 5.30
CA VAL A 449 22.11 7.57 5.42
C VAL A 449 23.14 7.78 4.29
N ASP A 450 22.67 8.10 3.09
CA ASP A 450 23.54 8.41 1.96
C ASP A 450 24.32 9.72 2.17
N GLU A 451 23.67 10.76 2.71
CA GLU A 451 24.34 11.99 3.11
C GLU A 451 25.41 11.74 4.19
N ALA A 452 25.12 10.88 5.17
CA ALA A 452 26.09 10.48 6.20
C ALA A 452 27.29 9.73 5.60
N ALA A 453 27.07 8.85 4.62
CA ALA A 453 28.16 8.16 3.92
C ALA A 453 29.09 9.15 3.19
N HIS A 454 28.50 10.12 2.48
CA HIS A 454 29.27 11.13 1.76
C HIS A 454 30.05 12.07 2.70
N ALA A 455 29.45 12.49 3.80
CA ALA A 455 30.14 13.29 4.81
C ALA A 455 31.29 12.52 5.50
N ALA A 456 31.18 11.19 5.57
CA ALA A 456 32.24 10.30 6.03
C ALA A 456 33.32 10.02 4.96
N GLY A 457 33.14 10.48 3.72
CA GLY A 457 34.01 10.16 2.60
C GLY A 457 34.01 8.66 2.23
N LYS A 458 32.93 7.94 2.53
CA LYS A 458 32.78 6.49 2.31
C LYS A 458 31.80 6.21 1.18
N ASP A 459 32.04 5.11 0.46
CA ASP A 459 31.10 4.60 -0.53
C ASP A 459 29.73 4.28 0.14
N PRO A 460 28.59 4.73 -0.42
CA PRO A 460 27.28 4.52 0.21
C PRO A 460 26.83 3.08 0.38
N TYR A 461 27.30 2.16 -0.48
CA TYR A 461 27.05 0.73 -0.31
C TYR A 461 27.92 0.16 0.81
N GLU A 462 29.22 0.46 0.82
CA GLU A 462 30.15 -0.01 1.86
C GLU A 462 29.78 0.52 3.25
N PHE A 463 29.36 1.78 3.34
CA PHE A 463 28.90 2.39 4.58
C PHE A 463 27.71 1.64 5.18
N ARG A 464 26.71 1.29 4.35
CA ARG A 464 25.57 0.47 4.76
C ARG A 464 26.00 -0.95 5.13
N ALA A 465 26.86 -1.56 4.32
CA ALA A 465 27.35 -2.92 4.55
C ALA A 465 28.10 -3.03 5.89
N GLU A 466 28.90 -2.01 6.24
CA GLU A 466 29.62 -1.94 7.52
C GLU A 466 28.66 -2.01 8.72
N MET A 467 27.56 -1.25 8.66
CA MET A 467 26.54 -1.20 9.72
C MET A 467 25.59 -2.41 9.74
N LEU A 468 25.69 -3.32 8.75
CA LEU A 468 24.84 -4.50 8.61
C LEU A 468 25.59 -5.83 8.81
N LYS A 469 26.86 -5.80 9.24
CA LYS A 469 27.70 -7.00 9.43
C LYS A 469 27.04 -8.10 10.27
N ASP A 470 26.31 -7.74 11.32
CA ASP A 470 25.62 -8.67 12.21
C ASP A 470 24.18 -8.99 11.77
N LYS A 471 23.78 -8.52 10.58
CA LYS A 471 22.44 -8.71 9.99
C LYS A 471 22.57 -9.41 8.63
N PRO A 472 22.92 -10.71 8.60
CA PRO A 472 23.32 -11.41 7.37
C PRO A 472 22.23 -11.43 6.28
N ARG A 473 20.95 -11.45 6.65
CA ARG A 473 19.83 -11.43 5.69
C ARG A 473 19.74 -10.09 4.95
N LEU A 474 19.82 -8.97 5.69
CA LEU A 474 19.84 -7.62 5.13
C LEU A 474 21.09 -7.40 4.27
N LEU A 475 22.26 -7.80 4.78
CA LEU A 475 23.53 -7.72 4.07
C LEU A 475 23.53 -8.56 2.78
N ALA A 476 22.89 -9.74 2.78
CA ALA A 476 22.77 -10.57 1.57
C ALA A 476 21.96 -9.87 0.46
N VAL A 477 20.87 -9.19 0.81
CA VAL A 477 20.08 -8.41 -0.16
C VAL A 477 20.87 -7.21 -0.67
N LEU A 478 21.51 -6.45 0.22
CA LEU A 478 22.34 -5.30 -0.14
C LEU A 478 23.49 -5.70 -1.09
N ASN A 479 24.23 -6.75 -0.75
CA ASN A 479 25.33 -7.25 -1.56
C ASN A 479 24.84 -7.78 -2.91
N ARG A 480 23.68 -8.45 -2.94
CA ARG A 480 23.12 -8.94 -4.19
C ARG A 480 22.70 -7.78 -5.09
N VAL A 481 22.01 -6.75 -4.58
CA VAL A 481 21.57 -5.65 -5.45
C VAL A 481 22.74 -4.85 -5.98
N ALA A 482 23.77 -4.59 -5.15
CA ALA A 482 25.00 -3.93 -5.59
C ALA A 482 25.72 -4.74 -6.68
N LYS A 483 25.76 -6.08 -6.54
CA LYS A 483 26.33 -6.97 -7.56
C LYS A 483 25.55 -6.94 -8.87
N GLU A 484 24.24 -7.12 -8.85
CA GLU A 484 23.42 -7.19 -10.08
C GLU A 484 23.34 -5.82 -10.79
N ALA A 485 23.56 -4.73 -10.05
CA ALA A 485 23.64 -3.38 -10.61
C ALA A 485 25.05 -2.97 -11.08
N ASP A 486 26.03 -3.87 -10.99
CA ASP A 486 27.44 -3.59 -11.29
C ASP A 486 27.96 -2.34 -10.55
N TRP A 487 27.69 -2.24 -9.24
CA TRP A 487 27.89 -1.03 -8.42
C TRP A 487 29.26 -0.35 -8.62
N GLY A 488 30.35 -1.12 -8.68
CA GLY A 488 31.71 -0.58 -8.86
C GLY A 488 32.04 -0.06 -10.26
N ARG A 489 31.12 -0.16 -11.23
CA ARG A 489 31.29 0.41 -12.56
C ARG A 489 31.17 1.94 -12.49
N PRO A 490 32.18 2.71 -12.95
CA PRO A 490 32.09 4.17 -13.03
C PRO A 490 30.91 4.64 -13.89
N MET A 491 30.26 5.72 -13.48
CA MET A 491 29.22 6.39 -14.26
C MET A 491 29.82 7.50 -15.14
N GLU A 492 29.18 7.74 -16.28
CA GLU A 492 29.54 8.85 -17.18
C GLU A 492 29.07 10.19 -16.60
N GLU A 493 29.66 11.30 -17.04
CA GLU A 493 29.24 12.64 -16.64
C GLU A 493 27.74 12.87 -16.93
N GLY A 494 27.04 13.49 -15.99
CA GLY A 494 25.59 13.70 -16.07
C GLY A 494 24.76 12.44 -15.80
N ARG A 495 25.38 11.31 -15.49
CA ARG A 495 24.70 10.08 -15.06
C ARG A 495 25.09 9.74 -13.64
N GLY A 496 24.18 9.09 -12.92
CA GLY A 496 24.43 8.73 -11.52
C GLY A 496 23.71 7.47 -11.12
N ARG A 497 24.16 6.88 -10.01
CA ARG A 497 23.60 5.66 -9.45
C ARG A 497 23.39 5.80 -7.94
N GLY A 498 22.22 5.40 -7.47
CA GLY A 498 21.85 5.47 -6.06
C GLY A 498 21.32 4.14 -5.55
N ILE A 499 21.66 3.79 -4.31
CA ILE A 499 21.29 2.53 -3.66
C ILE A 499 20.41 2.78 -2.43
N SER A 500 19.48 1.87 -2.17
CA SER A 500 18.66 1.85 -0.96
C SER A 500 18.39 0.41 -0.48
N LEU A 501 18.09 0.27 0.82
CA LEU A 501 17.66 -0.98 1.42
C LEU A 501 16.46 -0.74 2.35
N GLN A 502 15.40 -1.52 2.19
CA GLN A 502 14.17 -1.36 2.96
C GLN A 502 13.64 -2.69 3.45
N GLU A 503 13.39 -2.79 4.76
CA GLU A 503 12.63 -3.89 5.36
C GLU A 503 11.18 -3.42 5.59
N SER A 504 10.23 -4.12 5.01
CA SER A 504 8.80 -3.84 5.20
C SER A 504 7.98 -5.11 5.06
N PHE A 505 6.96 -5.24 5.90
CA PHE A 505 6.02 -6.38 5.86
C PHE A 505 6.70 -7.77 5.89
N GLY A 506 7.82 -7.91 6.61
CA GLY A 506 8.61 -9.15 6.74
C GLY A 506 9.51 -9.49 5.54
N SER A 507 9.56 -8.62 4.55
CA SER A 507 10.40 -8.75 3.36
C SER A 507 11.46 -7.66 3.33
N ILE A 508 12.59 -7.97 2.71
CA ILE A 508 13.68 -7.02 2.50
C ILE A 508 13.80 -6.77 1.00
N VAL A 509 13.86 -5.51 0.62
CA VAL A 509 14.05 -5.08 -0.77
C VAL A 509 15.23 -4.14 -0.84
N GLY A 510 16.22 -4.49 -1.66
CA GLY A 510 17.31 -3.60 -2.07
C GLY A 510 17.02 -3.09 -3.47
N GLN A 511 17.24 -1.79 -3.71
CA GLN A 511 17.05 -1.20 -5.03
C GLN A 511 18.24 -0.32 -5.40
N VAL A 512 18.63 -0.38 -6.67
CA VAL A 512 19.58 0.53 -7.28
C VAL A 512 18.92 1.20 -8.47
N VAL A 513 18.99 2.52 -8.51
CA VAL A 513 18.45 3.35 -9.59
C VAL A 513 19.62 3.98 -10.34
N GLU A 514 19.62 3.89 -11.68
CA GLU A 514 20.49 4.67 -12.55
C GLU A 514 19.67 5.79 -13.22
N VAL A 515 20.24 6.99 -13.24
CA VAL A 515 19.62 8.16 -13.88
C VAL A 515 20.56 8.82 -14.87
N THR A 516 19.95 9.53 -15.81
CA THR A 516 20.58 10.58 -16.59
C THR A 516 19.96 11.93 -16.19
N VAL A 517 20.79 12.94 -15.93
CA VAL A 517 20.38 14.32 -15.68
C VAL A 517 21.04 15.24 -16.70
N SER A 518 20.23 16.01 -17.42
CA SER A 518 20.73 16.95 -18.42
C SER A 518 19.82 18.17 -18.51
N ALA A 519 20.39 19.38 -18.50
CA ALA A 519 19.66 20.65 -18.50
C ALA A 519 18.54 20.70 -17.43
N GLY A 520 18.82 20.14 -16.25
CA GLY A 520 17.88 20.06 -15.12
C GLY A 520 16.73 19.05 -15.28
N LYS A 521 16.66 18.31 -16.39
CA LYS A 521 15.68 17.22 -16.57
C LYS A 521 16.29 15.89 -16.12
N THR A 522 15.46 15.02 -15.56
CA THR A 522 15.86 13.71 -15.04
C THR A 522 15.14 12.60 -15.78
N TRP A 523 15.91 11.61 -16.23
CA TRP A 523 15.41 10.35 -16.78
C TRP A 523 15.87 9.19 -15.90
N VAL A 524 14.96 8.26 -15.62
CA VAL A 524 15.28 7.03 -14.89
C VAL A 524 15.58 5.96 -15.93
N ASP A 525 16.85 5.59 -16.04
CA ASP A 525 17.32 4.69 -17.11
C ASP A 525 17.02 3.23 -16.75
N ARG A 526 17.36 2.84 -15.52
CA ARG A 526 17.38 1.45 -15.07
C ARG A 526 17.11 1.36 -13.57
N VAL A 527 16.35 0.35 -13.17
CA VAL A 527 16.16 -0.03 -11.77
C VAL A 527 16.46 -1.51 -11.59
N VAL A 528 17.45 -1.81 -10.74
CA VAL A 528 17.75 -3.18 -10.32
C VAL A 528 17.19 -3.39 -8.92
N ALA A 529 16.38 -4.42 -8.74
CA ALA A 529 15.72 -4.72 -7.48
C ALA A 529 15.98 -6.17 -7.04
N VAL A 530 16.28 -6.34 -5.77
CA VAL A 530 16.41 -7.67 -5.13
C VAL A 530 15.43 -7.75 -3.99
N ILE A 531 14.60 -8.79 -3.97
CA ILE A 531 13.72 -9.09 -2.85
C ILE A 531 14.09 -10.40 -2.17
N ASP A 532 14.10 -10.37 -0.83
CA ASP A 532 14.03 -11.56 0.02
C ASP A 532 12.73 -11.55 0.83
N ALA A 533 11.74 -12.34 0.38
CA ALA A 533 10.48 -12.56 1.06
C ALA A 533 10.45 -13.87 1.88
N GLY A 534 11.62 -14.43 2.21
CA GLY A 534 11.77 -15.77 2.79
C GLY A 534 11.60 -16.87 1.75
N TYR A 535 10.45 -16.87 1.05
CA TYR A 535 10.16 -17.79 -0.04
C TYR A 535 9.14 -17.22 -1.04
N ALA A 536 9.50 -17.15 -2.31
CA ALA A 536 8.62 -16.71 -3.38
C ALA A 536 7.63 -17.83 -3.79
N VAL A 537 6.39 -17.73 -3.31
CA VAL A 537 5.31 -18.69 -3.62
C VAL A 537 5.03 -18.78 -5.12
N SER A 538 4.99 -17.63 -5.79
CA SER A 538 4.98 -17.50 -7.25
C SER A 538 6.11 -16.55 -7.63
N PRO A 539 7.23 -17.04 -8.21
CA PRO A 539 8.35 -16.18 -8.59
C PRO A 539 7.93 -15.06 -9.55
N ASP A 540 7.18 -15.39 -10.60
CA ASP A 540 6.65 -14.40 -11.55
C ASP A 540 5.71 -13.39 -10.91
N GLY A 541 4.77 -13.85 -10.07
CA GLY A 541 3.87 -12.95 -9.34
C GLY A 541 4.61 -12.04 -8.35
N THR A 542 5.69 -12.53 -7.75
CA THR A 542 6.55 -11.73 -6.86
C THR A 542 7.27 -10.66 -7.67
N LYS A 543 7.86 -11.00 -8.82
CA LYS A 543 8.51 -10.03 -9.71
C LYS A 543 7.56 -8.93 -10.16
N ALA A 544 6.38 -9.31 -10.66
CA ALA A 544 5.35 -8.37 -11.11
C ALA A 544 4.93 -7.39 -10.01
N GLN A 545 4.87 -7.85 -8.75
CA GLN A 545 4.55 -6.96 -7.63
C GLN A 545 5.66 -5.94 -7.32
N ILE A 546 6.94 -6.34 -7.45
CA ILE A 546 8.10 -5.44 -7.26
C ILE A 546 8.20 -4.44 -8.39
N GLU A 547 8.08 -4.88 -9.64
CA GLU A 547 8.05 -4.02 -10.82
C GLU A 547 6.91 -2.99 -10.72
N SER A 548 5.71 -3.43 -10.32
CA SER A 548 4.60 -2.54 -10.06
C SER A 548 4.88 -1.54 -8.92
N GLY A 549 5.54 -1.99 -7.85
CA GLY A 549 5.92 -1.12 -6.72
C GLY A 549 6.91 -0.04 -7.13
N ILE A 550 7.89 -0.39 -7.97
CA ILE A 550 8.89 0.54 -8.53
C ILE A 550 8.20 1.63 -9.36
N ILE A 551 7.34 1.28 -10.32
CA ILE A 551 6.63 2.27 -11.14
C ILE A 551 5.70 3.16 -10.30
N TYR A 552 5.01 2.58 -9.33
CA TYR A 552 4.11 3.32 -8.44
C TYR A 552 4.87 4.31 -7.54
N GLY A 553 5.98 3.87 -6.94
CA GLY A 553 6.86 4.70 -6.12
C GLY A 553 7.60 5.77 -6.93
N LEU A 554 8.05 5.46 -8.14
CA LEU A 554 8.67 6.45 -9.02
C LEU A 554 7.68 7.50 -9.50
N SER A 555 6.43 7.13 -9.80
CA SER A 555 5.38 8.10 -10.14
C SER A 555 5.17 9.11 -9.01
N ALA A 556 5.11 8.62 -7.77
CA ALA A 556 5.03 9.45 -6.58
C ALA A 556 6.27 10.34 -6.39
N ALA A 557 7.48 9.78 -6.56
CA ALA A 557 8.72 10.52 -6.36
C ALA A 557 8.98 11.57 -7.46
N MET A 558 8.66 11.27 -8.71
CA MET A 558 8.91 12.17 -9.85
C MET A 558 7.85 13.26 -9.96
N TYR A 559 6.57 12.93 -9.76
CA TYR A 559 5.44 13.81 -10.12
C TYR A 559 4.37 13.98 -9.04
N GLY A 560 4.20 13.00 -8.16
CA GLY A 560 3.05 12.93 -7.25
C GLY A 560 3.02 14.06 -6.24
N GLU A 561 1.99 14.92 -6.34
CA GLU A 561 1.72 15.97 -5.36
C GLU A 561 0.23 16.37 -5.37
N ILE A 562 -0.44 16.16 -4.24
CA ILE A 562 -1.71 16.81 -3.94
C ILE A 562 -1.42 18.04 -3.08
N THR A 563 -1.89 19.20 -3.56
CA THR A 563 -1.81 20.46 -2.83
C THR A 563 -3.16 20.87 -2.26
N ILE A 564 -3.09 21.57 -1.13
CA ILE A 564 -4.24 22.19 -0.49
C ILE A 564 -4.22 23.69 -0.81
N GLU A 565 -5.31 24.18 -1.36
CA GLU A 565 -5.59 25.58 -1.67
C GLU A 565 -7.01 25.90 -1.18
N ASP A 566 -7.17 27.02 -0.48
CA ASP A 566 -8.44 27.41 0.14
C ASP A 566 -9.09 26.28 0.98
N GLY A 567 -8.28 25.50 1.68
CA GLY A 567 -8.71 24.35 2.49
C GLY A 567 -9.13 23.11 1.69
N ALA A 568 -9.04 23.10 0.36
CA ALA A 568 -9.48 22.02 -0.51
C ALA A 568 -8.36 21.49 -1.41
N VAL A 569 -8.54 20.30 -1.97
CA VAL A 569 -7.61 19.73 -2.95
C VAL A 569 -7.70 20.49 -4.28
N ALA A 570 -6.54 20.94 -4.78
CA ALA A 570 -6.44 21.70 -6.02
C ALA A 570 -6.56 20.80 -7.26
N GLN A 571 -5.86 19.67 -7.28
CA GLN A 571 -5.77 18.75 -8.41
C GLN A 571 -7.09 18.04 -8.71
N SER A 572 -7.27 17.59 -9.96
CA SER A 572 -8.55 17.06 -10.44
C SER A 572 -8.45 15.94 -11.49
N SER A 573 -7.29 15.71 -12.10
CA SER A 573 -7.15 14.76 -13.20
C SER A 573 -5.69 14.35 -13.42
N PHE A 574 -5.44 13.52 -14.42
CA PHE A 574 -4.08 13.23 -14.87
C PHE A 574 -3.41 14.36 -15.67
N ALA A 575 -4.11 15.48 -15.89
CA ALA A 575 -3.52 16.68 -16.51
C ALA A 575 -2.80 17.57 -15.50
N ASP A 576 -3.21 17.53 -14.22
CA ASP A 576 -2.66 18.32 -13.11
C ASP A 576 -2.11 17.44 -11.96
N TYR A 577 -2.23 16.11 -12.06
CA TYR A 577 -1.60 15.12 -11.19
C TYR A 577 -1.01 13.98 -12.04
N ASP A 578 0.24 14.14 -12.48
CA ASP A 578 0.87 13.26 -13.47
C ASP A 578 1.48 11.99 -12.85
N THR A 579 1.82 11.04 -13.71
CA THR A 579 2.43 9.74 -13.35
C THR A 579 3.42 9.31 -14.42
N ILE A 580 4.33 8.39 -14.11
CA ILE A 580 5.21 7.82 -15.13
C ILE A 580 4.39 7.22 -16.28
N ARG A 581 4.77 7.57 -17.51
CA ARG A 581 4.19 7.03 -18.74
C ARG A 581 5.05 5.89 -19.28
N MET A 582 4.51 5.12 -20.22
CA MET A 582 5.23 3.97 -20.80
C MET A 582 6.60 4.35 -21.39
N HIS A 583 6.73 5.55 -21.95
CA HIS A 583 7.99 6.01 -22.55
C HIS A 583 9.01 6.51 -21.50
N ASP A 584 8.55 6.82 -20.29
CA ASP A 584 9.41 7.22 -19.16
C ASP A 584 9.71 6.03 -18.23
N SER A 585 9.19 4.85 -18.55
CA SER A 585 9.40 3.65 -17.73
C SER A 585 10.86 3.20 -17.84
N PRO A 586 11.57 3.00 -16.72
CA PRO A 586 12.93 2.48 -16.76
C PRO A 586 12.95 1.01 -17.20
N VAL A 587 14.13 0.53 -17.57
CA VAL A 587 14.41 -0.91 -17.61
C VAL A 587 14.42 -1.44 -16.18
N ILE A 588 13.57 -2.42 -15.87
CA ILE A 588 13.49 -3.00 -14.51
C ILE A 588 14.01 -4.44 -14.51
N GLU A 589 14.94 -4.73 -13.61
CA GLU A 589 15.46 -6.07 -13.35
C GLU A 589 15.11 -6.50 -11.93
N THR A 590 14.34 -7.60 -11.80
CA THR A 590 13.94 -8.12 -10.49
C THR A 590 14.56 -9.50 -10.21
N HIS A 591 15.31 -9.58 -9.11
CA HIS A 591 15.94 -10.79 -8.60
C HIS A 591 15.34 -11.21 -7.26
N ILE A 592 15.29 -12.52 -7.02
CA ILE A 592 14.67 -13.10 -5.82
C ILE A 592 15.72 -13.89 -5.05
N ILE A 593 15.80 -13.67 -3.74
CA ILE A 593 16.49 -14.52 -2.79
C ILE A 593 15.43 -15.37 -2.06
N ASN A 594 15.56 -16.69 -2.12
CA ASN A 594 14.79 -17.61 -1.29
C ASN A 594 15.66 -18.00 -0.08
N SER A 595 15.72 -17.13 0.92
CA SER A 595 16.58 -17.33 2.11
C SER A 595 16.14 -18.47 3.02
N GLY A 596 14.86 -18.88 2.93
CA GLY A 596 14.27 -19.82 3.88
C GLY A 596 13.87 -19.17 5.21
N ALA A 597 14.00 -17.84 5.34
CA ALA A 597 13.49 -17.08 6.48
C ALA A 597 11.95 -17.17 6.56
N GLU A 598 11.39 -16.62 7.64
CA GLU A 598 9.94 -16.48 7.76
C GLU A 598 9.35 -15.75 6.55
N MET A 599 8.16 -16.18 6.11
CA MET A 599 7.55 -15.70 4.89
C MET A 599 7.12 -14.23 5.05
N GLY A 600 7.63 -13.37 4.18
CA GLY A 600 7.25 -11.97 4.08
C GLY A 600 6.15 -11.71 3.04
N GLY A 601 5.75 -10.45 2.94
CA GLY A 601 4.82 -9.96 1.93
C GLY A 601 5.49 -9.55 0.62
N ALA A 602 4.73 -9.44 -0.48
CA ALA A 602 5.25 -8.88 -1.74
C ALA A 602 4.40 -7.73 -2.30
N GLY A 603 3.23 -7.46 -1.71
CA GLY A 603 2.27 -6.48 -2.22
C GLY A 603 2.82 -5.05 -2.23
N GLU A 604 3.47 -4.67 -1.15
CA GLU A 604 3.93 -3.32 -0.85
C GLU A 604 5.46 -3.10 -0.91
N PRO A 605 6.31 -4.08 -0.54
CA PRO A 605 7.75 -3.86 -0.34
C PRO A 605 8.57 -3.30 -1.51
N GLY A 606 8.07 -3.40 -2.76
CA GLY A 606 8.76 -2.80 -3.91
C GLY A 606 8.66 -1.27 -4.00
N THR A 607 7.80 -0.64 -3.20
CA THR A 607 7.50 0.80 -3.27
C THR A 607 8.47 1.68 -2.47
N PRO A 608 8.83 1.36 -1.22
CA PRO A 608 9.59 2.27 -0.34
C PRO A 608 11.00 2.62 -0.79
N GLY A 609 11.70 1.67 -1.43
CA GLY A 609 13.13 1.82 -1.75
C GLY A 609 13.42 2.75 -2.93
N VAL A 610 12.44 3.07 -3.77
CA VAL A 610 12.75 3.64 -5.08
C VAL A 610 13.00 5.14 -5.04
N ALA A 611 12.23 5.87 -4.23
CA ALA A 611 12.39 7.30 -4.05
C ALA A 611 13.77 7.71 -3.49
N PRO A 612 14.30 7.09 -2.41
CA PRO A 612 15.64 7.43 -1.94
C PRO A 612 16.74 7.00 -2.91
N ALA A 613 16.61 5.83 -3.56
CA ALA A 613 17.59 5.40 -4.55
C ALA A 613 17.65 6.38 -5.74
N LEU A 614 16.50 6.88 -6.19
CA LEU A 614 16.40 7.93 -7.20
C LEU A 614 17.06 9.24 -6.73
N ALA A 615 16.74 9.73 -5.54
CA ALA A 615 17.32 10.97 -5.01
C ALA A 615 18.85 10.87 -4.84
N ASN A 616 19.35 9.71 -4.41
CA ASN A 616 20.78 9.43 -4.28
C ASN A 616 21.46 9.36 -5.66
N ALA A 617 20.80 8.77 -6.66
CA ALA A 617 21.30 8.73 -8.04
C ALA A 617 21.39 10.13 -8.67
N ILE A 618 20.41 11.00 -8.39
CA ILE A 618 20.43 12.40 -8.82
C ILE A 618 21.60 13.14 -8.15
N PHE A 619 21.83 12.91 -6.86
CA PHE A 619 22.98 13.50 -6.18
C PHE A 619 24.30 13.02 -6.78
N ASP A 620 24.45 11.73 -7.05
CA ASP A 620 25.66 11.19 -7.71
C ASP A 620 25.89 11.84 -9.08
N ALA A 621 24.83 12.07 -9.86
CA ALA A 621 24.91 12.71 -11.17
C ALA A 621 25.21 14.22 -11.14
N THR A 622 24.80 14.93 -10.07
CA THR A 622 24.71 16.41 -10.09
C THR A 622 25.35 17.13 -8.90
N GLY A 623 25.66 16.41 -7.82
CA GLY A 623 26.00 16.99 -6.52
C GLY A 623 24.84 17.65 -5.77
N LYS A 624 23.61 17.63 -6.28
CA LYS A 624 22.45 18.29 -5.66
C LYS A 624 21.57 17.30 -4.90
N ARG A 625 21.25 17.63 -3.65
CA ARG A 625 20.38 16.82 -2.79
C ARG A 625 18.92 17.18 -2.98
N VAL A 626 18.09 16.18 -3.29
CA VAL A 626 16.63 16.30 -3.27
C VAL A 626 16.12 15.85 -1.91
N ARG A 627 15.68 16.80 -1.08
CA ARG A 627 15.10 16.52 0.26
C ARG A 627 13.58 16.71 0.31
N THR A 628 13.00 17.28 -0.74
CA THR A 628 11.55 17.49 -0.88
C THR A 628 11.09 16.84 -2.18
N LEU A 629 10.08 15.99 -2.09
CA LEU A 629 9.40 15.43 -3.27
C LEU A 629 8.21 16.31 -3.68
N PRO A 630 7.84 16.35 -4.96
CA PRO A 630 8.38 15.55 -6.07
C PRO A 630 9.66 16.13 -6.73
N VAL A 631 10.46 15.26 -7.35
CA VAL A 631 11.74 15.59 -8.01
C VAL A 631 11.57 16.62 -9.13
N ILE A 632 10.47 16.60 -9.87
CA ILE A 632 10.25 17.52 -11.01
C ILE A 632 10.26 19.01 -10.60
N LYS A 633 10.08 19.31 -9.30
CA LYS A 633 10.15 20.65 -8.75
C LYS A 633 11.54 21.06 -8.27
N ALA A 634 12.51 20.15 -8.25
CA ALA A 634 13.88 20.45 -7.84
C ALA A 634 14.65 21.17 -8.96
N ASP A 635 15.43 22.20 -8.60
CA ASP A 635 16.33 22.84 -9.57
C ASP A 635 17.63 22.02 -9.71
N LEU A 636 17.68 21.20 -10.75
CA LEU A 636 18.79 20.28 -11.03
C LEU A 636 19.78 20.81 -12.08
N ARG A 637 19.64 22.05 -12.54
CA ARG A 637 20.56 22.66 -13.52
C ARG A 637 21.94 22.88 -12.91
N SER A 638 23.02 22.73 -13.68
CA SER A 638 24.35 23.11 -13.17
C SER A 638 24.44 24.63 -12.93
N ASP A 639 25.39 25.08 -12.10
CA ASP A 639 25.59 26.52 -11.86
C ASP A 639 25.93 27.30 -13.15
N ALA A 640 26.56 26.63 -14.12
CA ALA A 640 26.82 27.18 -15.46
C ALA A 640 25.54 27.36 -16.29
N GLU A 641 24.57 26.45 -16.14
CA GLU A 641 23.26 26.48 -16.81
C GLU A 641 22.25 27.41 -16.12
N ALA A 642 22.44 27.71 -14.84
CA ALA A 642 21.61 28.63 -14.07
C ALA A 642 21.93 30.12 -14.33
N SER A 643 22.99 30.41 -15.10
CA SER A 643 23.39 31.78 -15.44
C SER A 643 22.33 32.48 -16.31
N PRO A 644 21.97 33.75 -16.02
CA PRO A 644 20.98 34.51 -16.79
C PRO A 644 21.27 34.59 -18.29
N ALA A 645 22.55 34.51 -18.68
CA ALA A 645 22.99 34.56 -20.08
C ALA A 645 22.59 33.32 -20.89
N VAL A 646 22.49 32.14 -20.25
CA VAL A 646 22.05 30.89 -20.90
C VAL A 646 20.52 30.77 -20.86
N ALA A 647 19.88 31.20 -19.77
CA ALA A 647 18.42 31.23 -19.64
C ALA A 647 17.75 32.14 -20.70
N ALA A 648 18.41 33.22 -21.12
CA ALA A 648 17.90 34.13 -22.16
C ALA A 648 18.02 33.58 -23.60
N LEU A 649 18.80 32.52 -23.82
CA LEU A 649 18.99 31.90 -25.15
C LEU A 649 18.09 30.67 -25.37
N GLY A 650 17.44 30.16 -24.33
CA GLY A 650 16.54 28.99 -24.38
C GLY A 650 15.05 29.29 -24.21
N ALA A 651 14.65 30.58 -24.17
CA ALA A 651 13.26 31.02 -24.06
C ALA A 651 12.61 31.26 -25.43
#